data_AF-A0A6N7PJQ5-F1
#
_entry.id   AF-A0A6N7PJQ5-F1
#
_cell.length_a   1.000
_cell.length_b   1.000
_cell.length_c   1.000
_cell.angle_alpha   90.00
_cell.angle_beta   90.00
_cell.angle_gamma   90.00
#
_symmetry.space_group_name_H-M   'P 1'
#
loop_
_entity.id
_entity.type
_entity.pdbx_description
1 polymer ?
#
loop_
_entity_poly.entity_id
_entity_poly.type
_entity_poly.pdbx_seq_one_letter_code
_entity_poly.pdbx_strand_id
1 'polypeptide(L)'
;MLASLAVFPPNGLDRSLHVAVLIGLVIGTVFTELFGWTYAGLVVPGYLATIFIAAPATAIFIIVESVVTYWLVAGVGRWVTHLGAWSAAFGRERFYLFIVGAVLVRLLFEGVIVPRVEAQYGYAHSRELYSVGLVLVPLVSNTFWNAGIIKAFPRVGFVTVLTWVLLVLLLQTTNLSVSRFQVINESLSIKFLESPKAQIILVIGALLGARNNVKYGWDYNGILVPGLLAVACYEPLKLVTTTVEALLVYGASKVLMSMPPFSRMLIVGPRRMLMCYITGFFVKMILGFVLAYFWPGVPMIDYFGFGYLLPSLLAVKMWNKDHIGIVVMPTLQVSITAFLVGNGIGYGLVKAEGLLVPRAAISEIAMITSGASVPYELTLGDTGPRPRPAAERSAGIAAVEVALEVASEVDAFDAARGGEEVSPRTLTTAKTAGLVVAREEKGGWVVARPRASEIDPDDVTPAPRFAVRPRPKAEPGLDARRGGTLVLASPEGPGSALSALAHAAAEALEARAIVLLSRHEGQRALDEAFAAELGKRLGLEQMLVVEAAPGDTAPGLSAVGSVPEGFDVMALGRMLGKDVTLSWRAPVQGASQRPWSNAPTLRVPVSLAEEVGGSLLGAREVDVWPLGLRHELVSRLVALTSVGTAGYRGPTIEELRLFDATLSRRMTHVGLEPRWTAWERAVAARFGYTIVRVHRPEGELEAWGLVEDTTGGRRGNASLFVKVEHAEEAVAPGDILVEVPAPRWEIGTFGAGLSLYDALGARGLLLAGALPSADPRGIADPRRRVSRRSFFQRVHEVWLGEGKSGVSMQGIAPERDYTGDVVVSFGREVIRREQVPVWARPMVEVFGDLGLRVGMFDGAREHAPYNGSADLSMSYARKFADGRFALVYMSGELRSAMSAVESDGILTPRLGRLGVDLGSEDVASRAFELVACKAAPPAPKGAKKKKDGKKKADDAAPAEASTSRCPSFTAEAADRCDVDVRLESFERYLDQHNPFDLRAAIKDDRGCHVEVVRDQVSRRIWALVAEPGQVVLVPLGNSRVPRAPRPLASIVRVRRAVATGLTSIRVMESP
;
A
#
# COMPACT_ATOMS: atom_id res chain seq x y z
N MET A 1 -19.46 28.18 22.68
CA MET A 1 -19.22 26.78 23.09
C MET A 1 -19.42 26.70 24.59
N LEU A 2 -20.49 26.07 25.07
CA LEU A 2 -20.66 25.77 26.50
C LEU A 2 -19.66 24.65 26.85
N ALA A 3 -18.86 24.82 27.90
CA ALA A 3 -17.93 23.78 28.35
C ALA A 3 -18.72 22.52 28.75
N SER A 4 -18.42 21.39 28.11
CA SER A 4 -19.04 20.09 28.41
C SER A 4 -18.74 19.67 29.85
N LEU A 5 -19.75 19.27 30.62
CA LEU A 5 -19.53 18.75 31.97
C LEU A 5 -18.82 17.39 31.90
N ALA A 6 -17.72 17.24 32.64
CA ALA A 6 -16.94 16.00 32.74
C ALA A 6 -17.62 15.02 33.71
N VAL A 7 -18.72 14.41 33.27
CA VAL A 7 -19.51 13.47 34.08
C VAL A 7 -18.97 12.05 33.99
N PHE A 8 -18.46 11.64 32.84
CA PHE A 8 -17.95 10.27 32.59
C PHE A 8 -16.42 10.18 32.74
N PRO A 9 -15.87 9.05 33.22
CA PRO A 9 -14.42 8.86 33.30
C PRO A 9 -13.80 8.91 31.89
N PRO A 10 -12.69 9.67 31.71
CA PRO A 10 -12.05 9.85 30.42
C PRO A 10 -11.35 8.56 29.96
N ASN A 11 -11.47 8.19 28.67
CA ASN A 11 -10.93 6.94 28.11
C ASN A 11 -11.60 5.65 28.63
N GLY A 12 -12.86 5.74 29.07
CA GLY A 12 -13.65 4.63 29.60
C GLY A 12 -15.10 4.70 29.13
N LEU A 13 -16.01 5.13 30.02
CA LEU A 13 -17.45 5.13 29.74
C LEU A 13 -17.89 6.30 28.83
N ASP A 14 -17.08 7.35 28.69
CA ASP A 14 -17.25 8.47 27.76
C ASP A 14 -17.34 8.04 26.29
N ARG A 15 -16.88 6.82 25.98
CA ARG A 15 -16.77 6.24 24.63
C ARG A 15 -17.48 4.89 24.48
N SER A 16 -18.33 4.51 25.44
CA SER A 16 -18.95 3.18 25.47
C SER A 16 -20.46 3.18 25.15
N LEU A 17 -20.95 2.07 24.58
CA LEU A 17 -22.39 1.84 24.37
C LEU A 17 -23.19 1.64 25.66
N HIS A 18 -22.52 1.62 26.83
CA HIS A 18 -23.18 1.31 28.12
C HIS A 18 -24.23 2.35 28.49
N VAL A 19 -23.95 3.64 28.24
CA VAL A 19 -24.86 4.75 28.55
C VAL A 19 -26.13 4.66 27.71
N ALA A 20 -25.98 4.43 26.40
CA ALA A 20 -27.10 4.29 25.47
C ALA A 20 -28.02 3.13 25.83
N VAL A 21 -27.44 1.99 26.20
CA VAL A 21 -28.23 0.81 26.57
C VAL A 21 -28.90 0.98 27.92
N LEU A 22 -28.24 1.61 28.89
CA LEU A 22 -28.84 1.91 30.18
C LEU A 22 -30.09 2.78 30.01
N ILE A 23 -30.01 3.84 29.20
CA ILE A 23 -31.14 4.72 28.91
C ILE A 23 -32.27 3.93 28.25
N GLY A 24 -31.96 3.16 27.21
CA GLY A 24 -32.95 2.32 26.53
C GLY A 24 -33.62 1.31 27.47
N LEU A 25 -32.85 0.71 28.39
CA LEU A 25 -33.36 -0.21 29.40
C LEU A 25 -34.27 0.50 30.41
N VAL A 26 -33.86 1.64 30.95
CA VAL A 26 -34.65 2.43 31.91
C VAL A 26 -36.00 2.82 31.29
N ILE A 27 -35.97 3.39 30.07
CA ILE A 27 -37.19 3.76 29.35
C ILE A 27 -38.04 2.51 29.08
N GLY A 28 -37.44 1.43 28.59
CA GLY A 28 -38.13 0.16 28.34
C GLY A 28 -38.83 -0.38 29.59
N THR A 29 -38.16 -0.41 30.74
CA THR A 29 -38.73 -0.87 32.01
C THR A 29 -39.88 0.04 32.47
N VAL A 30 -39.74 1.37 32.35
CA VAL A 30 -40.81 2.32 32.68
C VAL A 30 -42.06 2.07 31.85
N PHE A 31 -41.93 1.92 30.53
CA PHE A 31 -43.09 1.65 29.66
C PHE A 31 -43.67 0.24 29.86
N THR A 32 -42.84 -0.75 30.22
CA THR A 32 -43.34 -2.07 30.62
C THR A 32 -44.18 -2.00 31.89
N GLU A 33 -43.77 -1.22 32.89
CA GLU A 33 -44.53 -1.09 34.14
C GLU A 33 -45.78 -0.22 33.98
N LEU A 34 -45.70 0.87 33.21
CA LEU A 34 -46.81 1.81 33.04
C LEU A 34 -47.88 1.29 32.07
N PHE A 35 -47.47 0.67 30.96
CA PHE A 35 -48.38 0.30 29.86
C PHE A 35 -48.49 -1.21 29.63
N GLY A 36 -47.85 -2.03 30.46
CA GLY A 36 -47.86 -3.49 30.31
C GLY A 36 -47.18 -3.98 29.02
N TRP A 37 -46.25 -3.20 28.46
CA TRP A 37 -45.56 -3.58 27.24
C TRP A 37 -44.67 -4.81 27.45
N THR A 38 -44.55 -5.64 26.42
CA THR A 38 -43.76 -6.87 26.46
C THR A 38 -42.29 -6.58 26.78
N TYR A 39 -41.79 -7.17 27.85
CA TYR A 39 -40.40 -7.04 28.30
C TYR A 39 -39.47 -7.93 27.46
N ALA A 40 -39.15 -7.50 26.24
CA ALA A 40 -38.30 -8.25 25.30
C ALA A 40 -37.39 -7.29 24.50
N GLY A 41 -36.19 -7.77 24.11
CA GLY A 41 -35.24 -6.98 23.32
C GLY A 41 -34.74 -5.71 24.00
N LEU A 42 -34.50 -5.78 25.31
CA LEU A 42 -34.18 -4.64 26.19
C LEU A 42 -33.01 -3.78 25.74
N VAL A 43 -32.15 -4.38 24.93
CA VAL A 43 -30.90 -3.81 24.44
C VAL A 43 -31.08 -3.07 23.12
N VAL A 44 -32.10 -3.48 22.37
CA VAL A 44 -32.37 -3.04 21.01
C VAL A 44 -32.52 -1.52 20.92
N PRO A 45 -33.31 -0.84 21.78
CA PRO A 45 -33.52 0.60 21.62
C PRO A 45 -32.24 1.43 21.78
N GLY A 46 -31.39 1.10 22.75
CA GLY A 46 -30.12 1.80 22.96
C GLY A 46 -29.12 1.57 21.83
N TYR A 47 -29.07 0.34 21.30
CA TYR A 47 -28.23 0.00 20.15
C TYR A 47 -28.67 0.72 18.89
N LEU A 48 -29.94 0.58 18.56
CA LEU A 48 -30.51 1.13 17.33
C LEU A 48 -30.45 2.66 17.35
N ALA A 49 -30.71 3.30 18.50
CA ALA A 49 -30.54 4.75 18.66
C ALA A 49 -29.09 5.19 18.41
N THR A 50 -28.10 4.45 18.92
CA THR A 50 -26.69 4.80 18.71
C THR A 50 -26.28 4.63 17.25
N ILE A 51 -26.72 3.56 16.59
CA ILE A 51 -26.45 3.34 15.16
C ILE A 51 -27.16 4.40 14.31
N PHE A 52 -28.38 4.83 14.66
CA PHE A 52 -29.04 5.92 13.95
C PHE A 52 -28.28 7.26 14.02
N ILE A 53 -27.59 7.53 15.12
CA ILE A 53 -26.72 8.71 15.26
C ILE A 53 -25.44 8.54 14.42
N ALA A 54 -24.88 7.32 14.38
CA ALA A 54 -23.57 7.06 13.78
C ALA A 54 -23.61 6.77 12.27
N ALA A 55 -24.58 5.96 11.82
CA ALA A 55 -24.85 5.65 10.41
C ALA A 55 -26.34 5.30 10.21
N PRO A 56 -27.18 6.28 9.81
CA PRO A 56 -28.61 6.07 9.66
C PRO A 56 -28.94 5.05 8.56
N ALA A 57 -28.15 4.97 7.49
CA ALA A 57 -28.35 3.98 6.43
C ALA A 57 -28.21 2.54 6.95
N THR A 58 -27.15 2.25 7.72
CA THR A 58 -26.93 0.93 8.33
C THR A 58 -28.06 0.56 9.30
N ALA A 59 -28.56 1.52 10.09
CA ALA A 59 -29.70 1.28 10.97
C ALA A 59 -30.95 0.83 10.20
N ILE A 60 -31.23 1.47 9.05
CA ILE A 60 -32.36 1.10 8.19
C ILE A 60 -32.19 -0.32 7.65
N PHE A 61 -30.99 -0.70 7.17
CA PHE A 61 -30.73 -2.06 6.69
C PHE A 61 -30.95 -3.12 7.77
N ILE A 62 -30.47 -2.88 8.99
CA ILE A 62 -30.70 -3.77 10.14
C ILE A 62 -32.19 -3.95 10.40
N ILE A 63 -32.99 -2.88 10.34
CA ILE A 63 -34.45 -2.97 10.51
C ILE A 63 -35.06 -3.83 9.39
N VAL A 64 -34.68 -3.59 8.14
CA VAL A 64 -35.16 -4.36 6.98
C VAL A 64 -34.80 -5.84 7.12
N GLU A 65 -33.55 -6.16 7.43
CA GLU A 65 -33.08 -7.52 7.69
C GLU A 65 -33.83 -8.19 8.83
N SER A 66 -34.14 -7.44 9.89
CA SER A 66 -34.90 -7.96 11.03
C SER A 66 -36.33 -8.31 10.64
N VAL A 67 -36.95 -7.52 9.77
CA VAL A 67 -38.27 -7.81 9.21
C VAL A 67 -38.21 -9.03 8.29
N VAL A 68 -37.24 -9.08 7.37
CA VAL A 68 -37.06 -10.22 6.45
C VAL A 68 -36.77 -11.52 7.22
N THR A 69 -35.90 -11.47 8.22
CA THR A 69 -35.59 -12.60 9.10
C THR A 69 -36.83 -13.08 9.84
N TYR A 70 -37.66 -12.15 10.34
CA TYR A 70 -38.94 -12.49 10.95
C TYR A 70 -39.86 -13.23 9.97
N TRP A 71 -40.00 -12.75 8.73
CA TRP A 71 -40.83 -13.40 7.71
C TRP A 71 -40.29 -14.77 7.30
N LEU A 72 -38.97 -14.91 7.14
CA LEU A 72 -38.31 -16.18 6.82
C LEU A 72 -38.60 -17.21 7.90
N VAL A 73 -38.36 -16.88 9.17
CA VAL A 73 -38.58 -17.79 10.29
C VAL A 73 -40.07 -18.09 10.48
N ALA A 74 -40.94 -17.09 10.29
CA ALA A 74 -42.40 -17.28 10.34
C ALA A 74 -42.92 -18.17 9.21
N GLY A 75 -42.29 -18.14 8.03
CA GLY A 75 -42.58 -19.02 6.90
C GLY A 75 -42.13 -20.45 7.19
N VAL A 76 -40.88 -20.62 7.62
CA VAL A 76 -40.33 -21.92 8.04
C VAL A 76 -41.17 -22.54 9.16
N GLY A 77 -41.55 -21.75 10.18
CA GLY A 77 -42.37 -22.21 11.29
C GLY A 77 -43.75 -22.73 10.84
N ARG A 78 -44.42 -22.05 9.90
CA ARG A 78 -45.72 -22.47 9.35
C ARG A 78 -45.63 -23.68 8.41
N TRP A 79 -44.54 -23.80 7.67
CA TRP A 79 -44.30 -24.90 6.74
C TRP A 79 -43.90 -26.19 7.47
N VAL A 80 -43.01 -26.07 8.47
CA VAL A 80 -42.50 -27.21 9.25
C VAL A 80 -43.58 -27.83 10.14
N THR A 81 -44.54 -27.05 10.64
CA THR A 81 -45.70 -27.60 11.38
C THR A 81 -46.56 -28.54 10.54
N HIS A 82 -46.51 -28.46 9.21
CA HIS A 82 -47.28 -29.31 8.31
C HIS A 82 -46.60 -30.66 8.00
N LEU A 83 -45.30 -30.79 8.27
CA LEU A 83 -44.48 -31.97 7.95
C LEU A 83 -44.26 -32.91 9.15
N GLY A 84 -44.81 -32.60 10.32
CA GLY A 84 -44.74 -33.45 11.52
C GLY A 84 -43.33 -33.71 12.09
N ALA A 85 -42.27 -33.17 11.48
CA ALA A 85 -40.91 -33.61 11.75
C ALA A 85 -40.23 -32.97 12.97
N TRP A 86 -40.76 -31.88 13.54
CA TRP A 86 -40.07 -31.13 14.62
C TRP A 86 -41.07 -30.62 15.68
N SER A 87 -41.49 -31.49 16.61
CA SER A 87 -42.33 -31.11 17.76
C SER A 87 -41.57 -30.35 18.87
N ALA A 88 -40.24 -30.28 18.79
CA ALA A 88 -39.38 -29.63 19.80
C ALA A 88 -39.16 -28.12 19.59
N ALA A 89 -39.62 -27.53 18.47
CA ALA A 89 -39.36 -26.12 18.14
C ALA A 89 -40.11 -25.09 19.01
N PHE A 90 -40.84 -25.52 20.06
CA PHE A 90 -41.50 -24.66 21.01
C PHE A 90 -40.66 -24.48 22.28
N GLY A 91 -39.94 -23.36 22.38
CA GLY A 91 -39.11 -23.04 23.55
C GLY A 91 -37.95 -22.10 23.23
N ARG A 92 -36.80 -22.25 23.91
CA ARG A 92 -35.58 -21.45 23.63
C ARG A 92 -34.93 -21.80 22.28
N GLU A 93 -35.23 -22.98 21.72
CA GLU A 93 -34.77 -23.40 20.39
C GLU A 93 -35.36 -22.52 19.25
N ARG A 94 -36.50 -21.86 19.48
CA ARG A 94 -37.05 -20.86 18.54
C ARG A 94 -36.11 -19.68 18.33
N PHE A 95 -35.41 -19.27 19.39
CA PHE A 95 -34.47 -18.14 19.32
C PHE A 95 -33.22 -18.54 18.54
N TYR A 96 -32.81 -19.81 18.61
CA TYR A 96 -31.75 -20.34 17.77
C TYR A 96 -32.12 -20.28 16.28
N LEU A 97 -33.37 -20.58 15.92
CA LEU A 97 -33.85 -20.46 14.54
C LEU A 97 -33.80 -19.01 14.02
N PHE A 98 -34.08 -18.02 14.88
CA PHE A 98 -33.87 -16.60 14.54
C PHE A 98 -32.40 -16.24 14.33
N ILE A 99 -31.46 -16.82 15.09
CA ILE A 99 -30.02 -16.60 14.89
C ILE A 99 -29.58 -17.17 13.54
N VAL A 100 -29.93 -18.43 13.24
CA VAL A 100 -29.57 -19.07 11.96
C VAL A 100 -30.24 -18.37 10.78
N GLY A 101 -31.52 -18.01 10.92
CA GLY A 101 -32.27 -17.25 9.92
C GLY A 101 -31.63 -15.90 9.62
N ALA A 102 -31.20 -15.16 10.65
CA ALA A 102 -30.53 -13.88 10.47
C ALA A 102 -29.19 -14.03 9.73
N VAL A 103 -28.39 -15.05 10.05
CA VAL A 103 -27.12 -15.33 9.35
C VAL A 103 -27.38 -15.62 7.87
N LEU A 104 -28.42 -16.40 7.54
CA LEU A 104 -28.79 -16.69 6.14
C LEU A 104 -29.25 -15.45 5.38
N VAL A 105 -30.17 -14.66 5.97
CA VAL A 105 -30.63 -13.39 5.39
C VAL A 105 -29.45 -12.45 5.16
N ARG A 106 -28.53 -12.40 6.12
CA ARG A 106 -27.35 -11.57 6.03
C ARG A 106 -26.40 -11.98 4.90
N LEU A 107 -26.09 -13.27 4.78
CA LEU A 107 -25.28 -13.78 3.67
C LEU A 107 -25.90 -13.45 2.30
N LEU A 108 -27.24 -13.48 2.21
CA LEU A 108 -27.96 -13.07 1.00
C LEU A 108 -27.86 -11.56 0.75
N PHE A 109 -28.06 -10.72 1.77
CA PHE A 109 -28.01 -9.27 1.65
C PHE A 109 -26.59 -8.79 1.29
N GLU A 110 -25.56 -9.26 2.00
CA GLU A 110 -24.15 -8.94 1.75
C GLU A 110 -23.66 -9.48 0.39
N GLY A 111 -24.03 -10.72 0.02
CA GLY A 111 -23.52 -11.37 -1.19
C GLY A 111 -24.20 -10.93 -2.48
N VAL A 112 -25.45 -10.46 -2.42
CA VAL A 112 -26.30 -10.29 -3.61
C VAL A 112 -26.88 -8.88 -3.72
N ILE A 113 -27.44 -8.35 -2.64
CA ILE A 113 -28.26 -7.13 -2.68
C ILE A 113 -27.37 -5.88 -2.54
N VAL A 114 -26.49 -5.84 -1.54
CA VAL A 114 -25.62 -4.68 -1.27
C VAL A 114 -24.70 -4.37 -2.47
N PRO A 115 -23.97 -5.33 -3.06
CA PRO A 115 -23.08 -5.02 -4.20
C PRO A 115 -23.84 -4.52 -5.44
N ARG A 116 -25.08 -4.98 -5.64
CA ARG A 116 -25.94 -4.51 -6.75
C ARG A 116 -26.43 -3.08 -6.53
N VAL A 117 -26.82 -2.75 -5.30
CA VAL A 117 -27.28 -1.39 -4.96
C VAL A 117 -26.12 -0.40 -4.96
N GLU A 118 -24.93 -0.79 -4.47
CA GLU A 118 -23.70 0.00 -4.56
C GLU A 118 -23.34 0.32 -6.02
N ALA A 119 -23.37 -0.69 -6.90
CA ALA A 119 -23.06 -0.53 -8.32
C ALA A 119 -24.05 0.39 -9.07
N GLN A 120 -25.31 0.47 -8.61
CA GLN A 120 -26.36 1.23 -9.29
C GLN A 120 -26.51 2.67 -8.78
N TYR A 121 -26.21 2.94 -7.50
CA TYR A 121 -26.45 4.25 -6.87
C TYR A 121 -25.21 4.93 -6.29
N GLY A 122 -24.01 4.33 -6.39
CA GLY A 122 -22.76 4.96 -5.96
C GLY A 122 -22.68 5.25 -4.45
N TYR A 123 -23.40 4.47 -3.63
CA TYR A 123 -23.47 4.66 -2.19
C TYR A 123 -22.27 3.97 -1.50
N ALA A 124 -21.48 4.69 -0.70
CA ALA A 124 -20.41 4.10 0.10
C ALA A 124 -21.00 3.43 1.35
N HIS A 125 -20.92 2.10 1.41
CA HIS A 125 -21.45 1.32 2.52
C HIS A 125 -20.38 1.06 3.60
N SER A 126 -20.63 1.53 4.83
CA SER A 126 -19.73 1.25 5.97
C SER A 126 -19.92 -0.21 6.44
N ARG A 127 -19.00 -1.09 6.05
CA ARG A 127 -18.97 -2.51 6.45
C ARG A 127 -18.80 -2.69 7.96
N GLU A 128 -18.15 -1.75 8.63
CA GLU A 128 -17.79 -1.82 10.06
C GLU A 128 -19.01 -1.77 11.01
N LEU A 129 -20.03 -0.99 10.67
CA LEU A 129 -21.26 -0.84 11.48
C LEU A 129 -22.26 -1.97 11.26
N TYR A 130 -22.14 -2.68 10.15
CA TYR A 130 -22.99 -3.78 9.75
C TYR A 130 -22.71 -5.04 10.60
N SER A 131 -21.48 -5.20 11.10
CA SER A 131 -21.04 -6.25 12.05
C SER A 131 -21.92 -6.35 13.33
N VAL A 132 -22.37 -5.22 13.88
CA VAL A 132 -23.24 -5.15 15.06
C VAL A 132 -24.64 -5.75 14.80
N GLY A 133 -25.08 -5.73 13.54
CA GLY A 133 -26.36 -6.30 13.10
C GLY A 133 -26.51 -7.80 13.40
N LEU A 134 -25.41 -8.56 13.56
CA LEU A 134 -25.46 -10.02 13.70
C LEU A 134 -26.18 -10.48 14.98
N VAL A 135 -26.05 -9.72 16.06
CA VAL A 135 -26.77 -9.96 17.32
C VAL A 135 -28.08 -9.18 17.36
N LEU A 136 -28.10 -7.98 16.76
CA LEU A 136 -29.25 -7.09 16.81
C LEU A 136 -30.43 -7.61 15.98
N VAL A 137 -30.17 -8.11 14.77
CA VAL A 137 -31.20 -8.62 13.83
C VAL A 137 -32.03 -9.75 14.44
N PRO A 138 -31.42 -10.85 14.96
CA PRO A 138 -32.19 -11.90 15.64
C PRO A 138 -32.99 -11.40 16.85
N LEU A 139 -32.45 -10.45 17.62
CA LEU A 139 -33.11 -9.90 18.80
C LEU A 139 -34.36 -9.10 18.40
N VAL A 140 -34.25 -8.22 17.40
CA VAL A 140 -35.36 -7.45 16.86
C VAL A 140 -36.42 -8.38 16.29
N SER A 141 -36.05 -9.37 15.47
CA SER A 141 -37.00 -10.35 14.92
C SER A 141 -37.72 -11.14 16.02
N ASN A 142 -37.01 -11.53 17.08
CA ASN A 142 -37.61 -12.21 18.23
C ASN A 142 -38.56 -11.29 19.02
N THR A 143 -38.30 -9.98 19.11
CA THR A 143 -39.29 -9.05 19.70
C THR A 143 -40.57 -8.97 18.87
N PHE A 144 -40.43 -8.94 17.54
CA PHE A 144 -41.57 -8.94 16.63
C PHE A 144 -42.41 -10.21 16.75
N TRP A 145 -41.78 -11.35 16.99
CA TRP A 145 -42.50 -12.61 17.24
C TRP A 145 -43.28 -12.60 18.55
N ASN A 146 -42.67 -12.19 19.67
CA ASN A 146 -43.31 -12.29 20.98
C ASN A 146 -44.49 -11.32 21.17
N ALA A 147 -44.46 -10.15 20.53
CA ALA A 147 -45.52 -9.14 20.67
C ALA A 147 -46.40 -8.99 19.40
N GLY A 148 -46.04 -9.65 18.31
CA GLY A 148 -46.62 -9.47 16.97
C GLY A 148 -46.05 -8.21 16.28
N ILE A 149 -45.63 -8.33 15.01
CA ILE A 149 -44.93 -7.25 14.29
C ILE A 149 -45.70 -5.92 14.29
N ILE A 150 -47.03 -5.97 14.14
CA ILE A 150 -47.91 -4.78 14.09
C ILE A 150 -47.86 -3.99 15.40
N LYS A 151 -47.77 -4.68 16.55
CA LYS A 151 -47.72 -4.04 17.86
C LYS A 151 -46.29 -3.76 18.30
N ALA A 152 -45.35 -4.63 17.96
CA ALA A 152 -43.95 -4.56 18.39
C ALA A 152 -43.16 -3.46 17.68
N PHE A 153 -43.33 -3.32 16.36
CA PHE A 153 -42.61 -2.35 15.54
C PHE A 153 -42.79 -0.90 16.04
N PRO A 154 -44.02 -0.37 16.21
CA PRO A 154 -44.19 1.00 16.70
C PRO A 154 -43.72 1.18 18.15
N ARG A 155 -43.83 0.16 19.01
CA ARG A 155 -43.39 0.23 20.42
C ARG A 155 -41.87 0.32 20.53
N VAL A 156 -41.14 -0.57 19.85
CA VAL A 156 -39.67 -0.55 19.82
C VAL A 156 -39.18 0.73 19.15
N GLY A 157 -39.81 1.15 18.06
CA GLY A 157 -39.53 2.42 17.38
C GLY A 157 -39.68 3.61 18.33
N PHE A 158 -40.77 3.70 19.08
CA PHE A 158 -41.02 4.78 20.04
C PHE A 158 -39.97 4.85 21.15
N VAL A 159 -39.63 3.71 21.78
CA VAL A 159 -38.57 3.66 22.80
C VAL A 159 -37.21 4.05 22.21
N THR A 160 -36.93 3.62 20.98
CA THR A 160 -35.68 3.97 20.27
C THR A 160 -35.59 5.47 20.00
N VAL A 161 -36.67 6.09 19.53
CA VAL A 161 -36.72 7.55 19.29
C VAL A 161 -36.55 8.33 20.59
N LEU A 162 -37.23 7.94 21.67
CA LEU A 162 -37.07 8.63 22.95
C LEU A 162 -35.64 8.48 23.51
N THR A 163 -35.05 7.29 23.35
CA THR A 163 -33.64 7.03 23.71
C THR A 163 -32.70 7.88 22.86
N TRP A 164 -32.97 8.01 21.56
CA TRP A 164 -32.22 8.84 20.63
C TRP A 164 -32.26 10.32 21.01
N VAL A 165 -33.43 10.88 21.33
CA VAL A 165 -33.58 12.27 21.78
C VAL A 165 -32.75 12.53 23.05
N LEU A 166 -32.85 11.64 24.04
CA LEU A 166 -32.15 11.79 25.31
C LEU A 166 -30.63 11.62 25.14
N LEU A 167 -30.19 10.74 24.24
CA LEU A 167 -28.78 10.58 23.88
C LEU A 167 -28.22 11.82 23.18
N VAL A 168 -28.94 12.41 22.22
CA VAL A 168 -28.53 13.65 21.55
C VAL A 168 -28.36 14.78 22.56
N LEU A 169 -29.28 14.90 23.52
CA LEU A 169 -29.18 15.88 24.61
C LEU A 169 -27.93 15.65 25.48
N LEU A 170 -27.64 14.40 25.85
CA LEU A 170 -26.45 14.05 26.64
C LEU A 170 -25.14 14.32 25.87
N LEU A 171 -25.11 14.01 24.57
CA LEU A 171 -23.96 14.27 23.70
C LEU A 171 -23.65 15.76 23.55
N GLN A 172 -24.66 16.62 23.66
CA GLN A 172 -24.50 18.07 23.62
C GLN A 172 -24.06 18.68 24.96
N THR A 173 -24.43 18.05 26.08
CA THR A 173 -24.28 18.63 27.43
C THR A 173 -23.13 18.02 28.25
N THR A 174 -22.69 16.81 27.93
CA THR A 174 -21.68 16.05 28.68
C THR A 174 -20.46 15.71 27.82
N ASN A 175 -19.43 15.12 28.41
CA ASN A 175 -18.24 14.62 27.72
C ASN A 175 -18.44 13.30 26.93
N LEU A 176 -19.68 12.89 26.66
CA LEU A 176 -20.01 11.70 25.87
C LEU A 176 -19.75 11.96 24.37
N SER A 177 -19.08 11.05 23.66
CA SER A 177 -18.60 11.31 22.28
C SER A 177 -19.00 10.24 21.27
N VAL A 178 -19.67 10.65 20.17
CA VAL A 178 -20.18 9.74 19.12
C VAL A 178 -19.13 9.12 18.21
N SER A 179 -18.25 9.88 17.57
CA SER A 179 -17.41 9.29 16.50
C SER A 179 -16.23 8.45 16.99
N ARG A 180 -16.18 8.12 18.29
CA ARG A 180 -15.34 7.05 18.84
C ARG A 180 -16.13 5.81 19.25
N PHE A 181 -17.46 5.80 19.15
CA PHE A 181 -18.25 4.56 19.18
C PHE A 181 -17.99 3.68 17.95
N GLN A 182 -17.54 4.26 16.83
CA GLN A 182 -17.18 3.52 15.60
C GLN A 182 -15.73 2.99 15.62
N VAL A 183 -14.82 3.60 16.39
CA VAL A 183 -13.38 3.31 16.29
C VAL A 183 -12.86 2.41 17.41
N ILE A 184 -13.60 2.20 18.50
CA ILE A 184 -13.18 1.34 19.64
C ILE A 184 -14.40 0.59 20.21
N ASN A 185 -15.21 -0.03 19.36
CA ASN A 185 -16.11 -1.07 19.84
C ASN A 185 -15.28 -2.32 20.08
N GLU A 186 -14.88 -2.54 21.35
CA GLU A 186 -14.30 -3.77 21.94
C GLU A 186 -13.21 -4.44 21.07
N SER A 187 -11.99 -4.60 21.57
CA SER A 187 -10.84 -5.23 20.88
C SER A 187 -11.15 -6.46 19.99
N LEU A 188 -12.27 -7.14 20.26
CA LEU A 188 -12.85 -8.26 19.51
C LEU A 188 -13.87 -7.95 18.38
N SER A 189 -14.55 -6.80 18.27
CA SER A 189 -15.77 -6.73 17.41
C SER A 189 -15.55 -6.40 15.92
N ILE A 190 -14.50 -5.65 15.56
CA ILE A 190 -14.34 -5.15 14.18
C ILE A 190 -13.57 -6.16 13.30
N LYS A 191 -12.56 -6.87 13.84
CA LYS A 191 -11.79 -7.87 13.06
C LYS A 191 -12.36 -9.29 13.09
N PHE A 192 -13.13 -9.66 14.12
CA PHE A 192 -13.54 -11.06 14.31
C PHE A 192 -14.94 -11.36 13.76
N LEU A 193 -15.89 -10.43 13.78
CA LEU A 193 -17.24 -10.66 13.22
C LEU A 193 -17.26 -10.62 11.68
N GLU A 194 -16.22 -10.04 11.06
CA GLU A 194 -15.91 -10.18 9.63
C GLU A 194 -15.28 -11.54 9.30
N SER A 195 -14.76 -12.27 10.31
CA SER A 195 -14.23 -13.62 10.12
C SER A 195 -15.35 -14.66 10.19
N PRO A 196 -15.57 -15.47 9.14
CA PRO A 196 -16.56 -16.55 9.14
C PRO A 196 -16.44 -17.50 10.34
N LYS A 197 -15.24 -17.63 10.92
CA LYS A 197 -14.96 -18.48 12.09
C LYS A 197 -15.69 -18.01 13.35
N ALA A 198 -15.77 -16.70 13.62
CA ALA A 198 -16.45 -16.20 14.81
C ALA A 198 -17.97 -16.40 14.72
N GLN A 199 -18.53 -16.29 13.51
CA GLN A 199 -19.96 -16.57 13.25
C GLN A 199 -20.29 -18.03 13.52
N ILE A 200 -19.42 -18.94 13.07
CA ILE A 200 -19.53 -20.39 13.33
C ILE A 200 -19.47 -20.66 14.85
N ILE A 201 -18.54 -20.05 15.58
CA ILE A 201 -18.42 -20.21 17.04
C ILE A 201 -19.68 -19.70 17.76
N LEU A 202 -20.21 -18.54 17.38
CA LEU A 202 -21.42 -17.99 17.97
C LEU A 202 -22.63 -18.93 17.76
N VAL A 203 -22.81 -19.42 16.53
CA VAL A 203 -23.92 -20.34 16.19
C VAL A 203 -23.77 -21.66 16.94
N ILE A 204 -22.56 -22.23 16.99
CA ILE A 204 -22.30 -23.48 17.74
C ILE A 204 -22.53 -23.26 19.24
N GLY A 205 -22.09 -22.13 19.79
CA GLY A 205 -22.32 -21.79 21.19
C GLY A 205 -23.80 -21.64 21.52
N ALA A 206 -24.57 -21.00 20.65
CA ALA A 206 -26.02 -20.91 20.78
C ALA A 206 -26.71 -22.27 20.67
N LEU A 207 -26.25 -23.14 19.76
CA LEU A 207 -26.76 -24.50 19.59
C LEU A 207 -26.50 -25.38 20.82
N LEU A 208 -25.24 -25.39 21.30
CA LEU A 208 -24.85 -26.14 22.50
C LEU A 208 -25.57 -25.60 23.73
N GLY A 209 -25.70 -24.29 23.86
CA GLY A 209 -26.48 -23.65 24.93
C GLY A 209 -27.95 -24.04 24.91
N ALA A 210 -28.59 -24.08 23.73
CA ALA A 210 -29.98 -24.50 23.58
C ALA A 210 -30.17 -25.99 23.91
N ARG A 211 -29.32 -26.87 23.35
CA ARG A 211 -29.39 -28.31 23.60
C ARG A 211 -29.14 -28.65 25.06
N ASN A 212 -28.14 -28.04 25.69
CA ASN A 212 -27.83 -28.30 27.09
C ASN A 212 -28.89 -27.69 28.03
N ASN A 213 -29.56 -26.62 27.62
CA ASN A 213 -30.72 -26.12 28.36
C ASN A 213 -31.88 -27.13 28.38
N VAL A 214 -32.16 -27.78 27.25
CA VAL A 214 -33.22 -28.81 27.16
C VAL A 214 -32.82 -30.10 27.87
N LYS A 215 -31.58 -30.57 27.65
CA LYS A 215 -31.11 -31.87 28.16
C LYS A 215 -30.77 -31.86 29.65
N TYR A 216 -30.11 -30.80 30.14
CA TYR A 216 -29.59 -30.72 31.51
C TYR A 216 -30.29 -29.66 32.37
N GLY A 217 -31.23 -28.89 31.80
CA GLY A 217 -31.90 -27.80 32.52
C GLY A 217 -31.03 -26.58 32.80
N TRP A 218 -29.82 -26.50 32.23
CA TRP A 218 -28.87 -25.41 32.47
C TRP A 218 -29.39 -24.07 31.95
N ASP A 219 -29.43 -23.01 32.78
CA ASP A 219 -30.04 -21.72 32.44
C ASP A 219 -29.05 -20.54 32.50
N TYR A 220 -28.84 -19.90 31.34
CA TYR A 220 -27.79 -18.91 31.09
C TYR A 220 -28.27 -17.46 30.95
N ASN A 221 -29.53 -17.15 31.27
CA ASN A 221 -30.15 -15.86 30.94
C ASN A 221 -30.23 -15.54 29.44
N GLY A 222 -30.14 -16.57 28.60
CA GLY A 222 -30.17 -16.46 27.15
C GLY A 222 -29.17 -17.43 26.52
N ILE A 223 -29.57 -18.11 25.45
CA ILE A 223 -28.68 -19.07 24.76
C ILE A 223 -27.50 -18.38 24.05
N LEU A 224 -27.57 -17.06 23.87
CA LEU A 224 -26.54 -16.25 23.24
C LEU A 224 -25.41 -15.86 24.21
N VAL A 225 -25.64 -15.95 25.54
CA VAL A 225 -24.62 -15.62 26.56
C VAL A 225 -23.40 -16.56 26.47
N PRO A 226 -23.56 -17.91 26.43
CA PRO A 226 -22.43 -18.81 26.19
C PRO A 226 -21.80 -18.64 24.80
N GLY A 227 -22.59 -18.31 23.78
CA GLY A 227 -22.06 -18.07 22.42
C GLY A 227 -21.16 -16.85 22.34
N LEU A 228 -21.57 -15.73 22.95
CA LEU A 228 -20.76 -14.52 23.04
C LEU A 228 -19.51 -14.76 23.89
N LEU A 229 -19.66 -15.45 25.03
CA LEU A 229 -18.53 -15.78 25.89
C LEU A 229 -17.55 -16.76 25.22
N ALA A 230 -18.02 -17.62 24.31
CA ALA A 230 -17.16 -18.47 23.48
C ALA A 230 -16.28 -17.66 22.53
N VAL A 231 -16.81 -16.57 21.98
CA VAL A 231 -16.02 -15.64 21.16
C VAL A 231 -14.99 -14.91 22.02
N ALA A 232 -15.33 -14.56 23.27
CA ALA A 232 -14.42 -13.93 24.22
C ALA A 232 -13.21 -14.82 24.60
N CYS A 233 -13.27 -16.14 24.36
CA CYS A 233 -12.13 -17.04 24.60
C CYS A 233 -10.90 -16.72 23.73
N TYR A 234 -11.02 -15.92 22.66
CA TYR A 234 -9.86 -15.40 21.92
C TYR A 234 -9.05 -14.38 22.74
N GLU A 235 -9.66 -13.72 23.72
CA GLU A 235 -8.99 -12.82 24.65
C GLU A 235 -9.17 -13.34 26.08
N PRO A 236 -8.26 -14.19 26.59
CA PRO A 236 -8.42 -14.84 27.89
C PRO A 236 -8.58 -13.83 29.03
N LEU A 237 -7.96 -12.66 28.90
CA LEU A 237 -8.10 -11.58 29.87
C LEU A 237 -9.56 -11.11 29.98
N LYS A 238 -10.28 -10.96 28.86
CA LYS A 238 -11.68 -10.54 28.83
C LYS A 238 -12.60 -11.57 29.47
N LEU A 239 -12.34 -12.86 29.28
CA LEU A 239 -13.10 -13.92 29.93
C LEU A 239 -12.99 -13.83 31.47
N VAL A 240 -11.78 -13.59 31.96
CA VAL A 240 -11.50 -13.41 33.39
C VAL A 240 -12.17 -12.14 33.92
N THR A 241 -11.97 -10.98 33.25
CA THR A 241 -12.57 -9.72 33.69
C THR A 241 -14.10 -9.78 33.68
N THR A 242 -14.71 -10.45 32.70
CA THR A 242 -16.18 -10.69 32.66
C THR A 242 -16.67 -11.46 33.88
N THR A 243 -15.95 -12.52 34.26
CA THR A 243 -16.31 -13.37 35.38
C THR A 243 -16.13 -12.62 36.70
N VAL A 244 -15.01 -11.93 36.87
CA VAL A 244 -14.72 -11.10 38.05
C VAL A 244 -15.76 -9.98 38.18
N GLU A 245 -16.06 -9.28 37.08
CA GLU A 245 -17.05 -8.22 37.08
C GLU A 245 -18.45 -8.74 37.44
N ALA A 246 -18.87 -9.89 36.89
CA ALA A 246 -20.14 -10.51 37.23
C ALA A 246 -20.27 -10.81 38.74
N LEU A 247 -19.18 -11.30 39.35
CA LEU A 247 -19.12 -11.56 40.80
C LEU A 247 -19.17 -10.27 41.62
N LEU A 248 -18.44 -9.22 41.18
CA LEU A 248 -18.47 -7.91 41.83
C LEU A 248 -19.87 -7.29 41.78
N VAL A 249 -20.54 -7.32 40.61
CA VAL A 249 -21.90 -6.80 40.44
C VAL A 249 -22.90 -7.59 41.29
N TYR A 250 -22.79 -8.92 41.33
CA TYR A 250 -23.61 -9.75 42.18
C TYR A 250 -23.45 -9.41 43.68
N GLY A 251 -22.20 -9.33 44.15
CA GLY A 251 -21.87 -8.99 45.53
C GLY A 251 -22.37 -7.58 45.90
N ALA A 252 -22.05 -6.58 45.08
CA ALA A 252 -22.50 -5.20 45.27
C ALA A 252 -24.04 -5.09 45.30
N SER A 253 -24.72 -5.85 44.44
CA SER A 253 -26.19 -5.86 44.41
C SER A 253 -26.80 -6.48 45.68
N LYS A 254 -26.20 -7.57 46.21
CA LYS A 254 -26.62 -8.15 47.50
C LYS A 254 -26.38 -7.19 48.67
N VAL A 255 -25.24 -6.51 48.70
CA VAL A 255 -24.93 -5.51 49.72
C VAL A 255 -25.93 -4.36 49.65
N LEU A 256 -26.19 -3.81 48.46
CA LEU A 256 -27.13 -2.71 48.29
C LEU A 256 -28.55 -3.08 48.73
N MET A 257 -28.98 -4.33 48.53
CA MET A 257 -30.26 -4.83 49.03
C MET A 257 -30.35 -4.93 50.55
N SER A 258 -29.23 -5.13 51.24
CA SER A 258 -29.22 -5.18 52.70
C SER A 258 -29.37 -3.80 53.35
N MET A 259 -29.22 -2.71 52.57
CA MET A 259 -29.27 -1.33 53.04
C MET A 259 -30.66 -0.70 52.86
N PRO A 260 -31.22 0.02 53.87
CA PRO A 260 -32.41 0.86 53.68
C PRO A 260 -32.08 2.03 52.73
N PRO A 261 -32.94 2.38 51.75
CA PRO A 261 -34.34 1.99 51.59
C PRO A 261 -34.61 0.71 50.78
N PHE A 262 -33.61 0.13 50.12
CA PHE A 262 -33.79 -1.01 49.21
C PHE A 262 -34.23 -2.30 49.91
N SER A 263 -33.83 -2.49 51.16
CA SER A 263 -34.28 -3.61 51.99
C SER A 263 -35.80 -3.63 52.24
N ARG A 264 -36.47 -2.48 52.05
CA ARG A 264 -37.94 -2.33 52.22
C ARG A 264 -38.70 -2.37 50.88
N MET A 265 -38.00 -2.43 49.75
CA MET A 265 -38.61 -2.43 48.41
C MET A 265 -38.77 -3.85 47.86
N LEU A 266 -39.97 -4.19 47.35
CA LEU A 266 -40.19 -5.44 46.63
C LEU A 266 -39.63 -5.36 45.20
N ILE A 267 -38.38 -5.80 45.04
CA ILE A 267 -37.69 -5.83 43.74
C ILE A 267 -37.84 -7.23 43.10
N VAL A 268 -38.87 -7.36 42.25
CA VAL A 268 -39.19 -8.61 41.53
C VAL A 268 -39.34 -8.31 40.03
N GLY A 269 -39.07 -9.30 39.17
CA GLY A 269 -39.28 -9.20 37.73
C GLY A 269 -38.34 -8.17 37.04
N PRO A 270 -38.85 -7.30 36.15
CA PRO A 270 -38.07 -6.30 35.42
C PRO A 270 -37.20 -5.40 36.31
N ARG A 271 -37.70 -5.03 37.50
CA ARG A 271 -37.00 -4.16 38.46
C ARG A 271 -35.69 -4.77 38.94
N ARG A 272 -35.63 -6.09 39.11
CA ARG A 272 -34.42 -6.81 39.53
C ARG A 272 -33.34 -6.74 38.47
N MET A 273 -33.74 -6.92 37.21
CA MET A 273 -32.82 -6.81 36.07
C MET A 273 -32.27 -5.39 35.97
N LEU A 274 -33.16 -4.39 36.00
CA LEU A 274 -32.77 -2.97 35.98
C LEU A 274 -31.81 -2.63 37.12
N MET A 275 -32.07 -3.10 38.35
CA MET A 275 -31.20 -2.87 39.51
C MET A 275 -29.79 -3.41 39.27
N CYS A 276 -29.63 -4.68 38.87
CA CYS A 276 -28.30 -5.24 38.60
C CYS A 276 -27.55 -4.47 37.50
N TYR A 277 -28.26 -3.95 36.49
CA TYR A 277 -27.66 -3.13 35.45
C TYR A 277 -27.18 -1.78 35.96
N ILE A 278 -28.01 -1.08 36.75
CA ILE A 278 -27.65 0.19 37.37
C ILE A 278 -26.44 -0.02 38.29
N THR A 279 -26.46 -1.06 39.13
CA THR A 279 -25.31 -1.41 39.99
C THR A 279 -24.06 -1.69 39.17
N GLY A 280 -24.16 -2.48 38.10
CA GLY A 280 -23.03 -2.76 37.21
C GLY A 280 -22.48 -1.51 36.52
N PHE A 281 -23.35 -0.60 36.10
CA PHE A 281 -22.95 0.68 35.53
C PHE A 281 -22.17 1.53 36.54
N PHE A 282 -22.65 1.65 37.78
CA PHE A 282 -21.95 2.39 38.83
C PHE A 282 -20.63 1.73 39.26
N VAL A 283 -20.57 0.40 39.33
CA VAL A 283 -19.31 -0.33 39.57
C VAL A 283 -18.28 0.02 38.50
N LYS A 284 -18.67 0.05 37.22
CA LYS A 284 -17.78 0.46 36.12
C LYS A 284 -17.40 1.93 36.17
N MET A 285 -18.33 2.82 36.55
CA MET A 285 -18.04 4.25 36.73
C MET A 285 -16.97 4.45 37.81
N ILE A 286 -17.14 3.83 38.98
CA ILE A 286 -16.19 3.92 40.09
C ILE A 286 -14.85 3.32 39.68
N LEU A 287 -14.86 2.11 39.12
CA LEU A 287 -13.63 1.44 38.65
C LEU A 287 -12.92 2.27 37.57
N GLY A 288 -13.67 2.89 36.66
CA GLY A 288 -13.15 3.77 35.63
C GLY A 288 -12.43 5.00 36.19
N PHE A 289 -13.02 5.68 37.19
CA PHE A 289 -12.36 6.80 37.86
C PHE A 289 -11.14 6.37 38.70
N VAL A 290 -11.23 5.22 39.38
CA VAL A 290 -10.10 4.65 40.13
C VAL A 290 -8.93 4.32 39.20
N LEU A 291 -9.20 3.63 38.09
CA LEU A 291 -8.18 3.29 37.09
C LEU A 291 -7.61 4.53 36.39
N ALA A 292 -8.46 5.52 36.08
CA ALA A 292 -8.02 6.80 35.51
C ALA A 292 -7.09 7.58 36.45
N TYR A 293 -7.31 7.47 37.76
CA TYR A 293 -6.45 8.10 38.76
C TYR A 293 -5.09 7.40 38.88
N PHE A 294 -5.07 6.05 38.93
CA PHE A 294 -3.83 5.30 39.14
C PHE A 294 -2.99 5.13 37.87
N TRP A 295 -3.60 4.96 36.69
CA TRP A 295 -2.92 4.70 35.42
C TRP A 295 -3.40 5.65 34.30
N PRO A 296 -2.94 6.91 34.29
CA PRO A 296 -3.27 7.86 33.23
C PRO A 296 -2.58 7.47 31.92
N GLY A 297 -3.35 6.96 30.95
CA GLY A 297 -2.87 6.65 29.59
C GLY A 297 -3.27 5.26 29.06
N VAL A 298 -3.78 4.37 29.90
CA VAL A 298 -4.23 3.04 29.47
C VAL A 298 -5.71 3.09 29.07
N PRO A 299 -6.13 2.52 27.92
CA PRO A 299 -7.54 2.41 27.56
C PRO A 299 -8.28 1.54 28.59
N MET A 300 -9.14 2.17 29.39
CA MET A 300 -9.82 1.51 30.52
C MET A 300 -10.82 0.45 30.07
N ILE A 301 -11.28 0.54 28.81
CA ILE A 301 -12.20 -0.43 28.20
C ILE A 301 -11.62 -1.84 28.14
N ASP A 302 -10.30 -2.01 28.10
CA ASP A 302 -9.65 -3.33 28.06
C ASP A 302 -9.84 -4.11 29.37
N TYR A 303 -10.06 -3.41 30.48
CA TYR A 303 -10.24 -3.98 31.81
C TYR A 303 -11.72 -4.22 32.18
N PHE A 304 -12.66 -3.68 31.41
CA PHE A 304 -14.07 -4.04 31.56
C PHE A 304 -14.34 -5.42 30.98
N GLY A 305 -15.32 -6.11 31.58
CA GLY A 305 -15.82 -7.39 31.13
C GLY A 305 -16.33 -7.34 29.69
N PHE A 306 -16.22 -8.48 29.02
CA PHE A 306 -16.67 -8.68 27.65
C PHE A 306 -18.17 -8.42 27.56
N GLY A 307 -18.55 -7.56 26.63
CA GLY A 307 -19.93 -7.15 26.45
C GLY A 307 -20.43 -6.26 27.59
N TYR A 308 -21.11 -5.21 27.19
CA TYR A 308 -21.75 -4.22 28.06
C TYR A 308 -22.83 -4.81 29.00
N LEU A 309 -23.33 -6.02 28.74
CA LEU A 309 -24.41 -6.65 29.51
C LEU A 309 -24.11 -8.01 30.13
N LEU A 310 -23.12 -8.73 29.60
CA LEU A 310 -22.90 -10.12 29.99
C LEU A 310 -22.62 -10.26 31.50
N PRO A 311 -21.78 -9.40 32.12
CA PRO A 311 -21.56 -9.44 33.57
C PRO A 311 -22.86 -9.25 34.37
N SER A 312 -23.66 -8.25 34.02
CA SER A 312 -24.93 -7.96 34.70
C SER A 312 -25.98 -9.05 34.49
N LEU A 313 -26.06 -9.65 33.29
CA LEU A 313 -26.97 -10.78 33.01
C LEU A 313 -26.60 -12.03 33.81
N LEU A 314 -25.30 -12.33 33.94
CA LEU A 314 -24.81 -13.43 34.76
C LEU A 314 -25.10 -13.16 36.23
N ALA A 315 -24.87 -11.93 36.71
CA ALA A 315 -25.18 -11.52 38.08
C ALA A 315 -26.67 -11.67 38.42
N VAL A 316 -27.58 -11.26 37.52
CA VAL A 316 -29.04 -11.45 37.68
C VAL A 316 -29.39 -12.93 37.84
N LYS A 317 -28.73 -13.84 37.11
CA LYS A 317 -28.98 -15.28 37.25
C LYS A 317 -28.39 -15.88 38.51
N MET A 318 -27.18 -15.48 38.90
CA MET A 318 -26.58 -15.87 40.18
C MET A 318 -27.48 -15.47 41.36
N TRP A 319 -28.15 -14.32 41.24
CA TRP A 319 -29.16 -13.89 42.19
C TRP A 319 -30.42 -14.76 42.13
N ASN A 320 -31.00 -14.97 40.96
CA ASN A 320 -32.24 -15.78 40.87
C ASN A 320 -32.08 -17.24 41.33
N LYS A 321 -30.87 -17.80 41.27
CA LYS A 321 -30.58 -19.20 41.63
C LYS A 321 -29.93 -19.36 43.00
N ASP A 322 -29.55 -18.26 43.67
CA ASP A 322 -28.78 -18.19 44.92
C ASP A 322 -27.46 -18.98 44.99
N HIS A 323 -27.07 -19.67 43.90
CA HIS A 323 -25.85 -20.46 43.78
C HIS A 323 -25.02 -19.99 42.59
N ILE A 324 -23.81 -19.49 42.88
CA ILE A 324 -22.87 -18.96 41.87
C ILE A 324 -22.39 -20.08 40.92
N GLY A 325 -21.97 -21.22 41.48
CA GLY A 325 -21.37 -22.32 40.73
C GLY A 325 -22.30 -22.95 39.70
N ILE A 326 -23.61 -23.00 39.97
CA ILE A 326 -24.63 -23.57 39.08
C ILE A 326 -24.82 -22.72 37.80
N VAL A 327 -24.44 -21.44 37.83
CA VAL A 327 -24.57 -20.53 36.69
C VAL A 327 -23.23 -20.36 35.96
N VAL A 328 -22.15 -20.10 36.68
CA VAL A 328 -20.83 -19.80 36.07
C VAL A 328 -20.24 -21.03 35.38
N MET A 329 -20.20 -22.17 36.08
CA MET A 329 -19.51 -23.37 35.58
C MET A 329 -20.13 -23.90 34.28
N PRO A 330 -21.47 -24.08 34.17
CA PRO A 330 -22.05 -24.54 32.93
C PRO A 330 -21.95 -23.52 31.79
N THR A 331 -21.90 -22.22 32.10
CA THR A 331 -21.75 -21.17 31.07
C THR A 331 -20.35 -21.25 30.47
N LEU A 332 -19.32 -21.33 31.32
CA LEU A 332 -17.93 -21.42 30.90
C LEU A 332 -17.68 -22.72 30.11
N GLN A 333 -18.21 -23.84 30.59
CA GLN A 333 -18.04 -25.14 29.94
C GLN A 333 -18.64 -25.16 28.53
N VAL A 334 -19.85 -24.63 28.34
CA VAL A 334 -20.47 -24.54 27.01
C VAL A 334 -19.68 -23.60 26.10
N SER A 335 -19.18 -22.49 26.64
CA SER A 335 -18.42 -21.49 25.88
C SER A 335 -17.08 -22.04 25.37
N ILE A 336 -16.31 -22.72 26.24
CA ILE A 336 -15.04 -23.35 25.87
C ILE A 336 -15.27 -24.48 24.86
N THR A 337 -16.30 -25.31 25.06
CA THR A 337 -16.65 -26.39 24.13
C THR A 337 -17.01 -25.82 22.76
N ALA A 338 -17.82 -24.75 22.71
CA ALA A 338 -18.19 -24.08 21.47
C ALA A 338 -16.99 -23.47 20.75
N PHE A 339 -16.06 -22.88 21.50
CA PHE A 339 -14.82 -22.34 20.96
C PHE A 339 -13.97 -23.43 20.29
N LEU A 340 -13.75 -24.56 20.95
CA LEU A 340 -12.97 -25.68 20.41
C LEU A 340 -13.63 -26.29 19.17
N VAL A 341 -14.92 -26.61 19.25
CA VAL A 341 -15.67 -27.21 18.13
C VAL A 341 -15.78 -26.24 16.96
N GLY A 342 -16.05 -24.96 17.22
CA GLY A 342 -16.18 -23.94 16.17
C GLY A 342 -14.86 -23.66 15.46
N ASN A 343 -13.73 -23.64 16.17
CA ASN A 343 -12.42 -23.57 15.53
C ASN A 343 -12.10 -24.84 14.73
N GLY A 344 -12.45 -26.02 15.25
CA GLY A 344 -12.27 -27.29 14.54
C GLY A 344 -13.04 -27.33 13.20
N ILE A 345 -14.31 -26.94 13.21
CA ILE A 345 -15.14 -26.84 12.00
C ILE A 345 -14.62 -25.75 11.08
N GLY A 346 -14.27 -24.57 11.60
CA GLY A 346 -13.73 -23.47 10.79
C GLY A 346 -12.40 -23.82 10.11
N TYR A 347 -11.52 -24.53 10.80
CA TYR A 347 -10.27 -25.05 10.20
C TYR A 347 -10.55 -26.15 9.17
N GLY A 348 -11.49 -27.06 9.48
CA GLY A 348 -11.95 -28.09 8.56
C GLY A 348 -12.53 -27.51 7.27
N LEU A 349 -13.35 -26.45 7.36
CA LEU A 349 -13.91 -25.77 6.20
C LEU A 349 -12.85 -25.03 5.38
N VAL A 350 -11.89 -24.34 5.99
CA VAL A 350 -10.78 -23.71 5.26
C VAL A 350 -9.91 -24.75 4.54
N LYS A 351 -9.65 -25.89 5.18
CA LYS A 351 -8.93 -27.01 4.56
C LYS A 351 -9.76 -27.67 3.45
N ALA A 352 -11.06 -27.80 3.64
CA ALA A 352 -12.00 -28.35 2.66
C ALA A 352 -12.22 -27.39 1.49
N GLU A 353 -12.21 -26.07 1.70
CA GLU A 353 -12.23 -25.07 0.64
C GLU A 353 -10.97 -25.19 -0.24
N GLY A 354 -9.81 -25.42 0.37
CA GLY A 354 -8.58 -25.77 -0.37
C GLY A 354 -8.66 -27.09 -1.16
N LEU A 355 -9.68 -27.93 -0.92
CA LEU A 355 -9.95 -29.18 -1.63
C LEU A 355 -11.14 -29.08 -2.62
N LEU A 356 -12.17 -28.29 -2.29
CA LEU A 356 -13.46 -28.18 -3.00
C LEU A 356 -13.52 -27.01 -3.97
N VAL A 357 -12.79 -25.93 -3.69
CA VAL A 357 -12.46 -24.94 -4.72
C VAL A 357 -11.25 -25.52 -5.42
N PRO A 358 -11.39 -26.15 -6.62
CA PRO A 358 -10.22 -26.28 -7.46
C PRO A 358 -9.66 -24.88 -7.55
N ARG A 359 -8.42 -24.70 -7.05
CA ARG A 359 -7.56 -23.56 -7.37
C ARG A 359 -7.97 -23.17 -8.76
N ALA A 360 -8.46 -21.94 -8.97
CA ALA A 360 -8.79 -21.47 -10.30
C ALA A 360 -7.53 -21.69 -11.14
N ALA A 361 -7.48 -22.83 -11.80
CA ALA A 361 -6.42 -23.32 -12.64
C ALA A 361 -6.61 -22.66 -14.01
N ILE A 362 -6.98 -21.38 -13.97
CA ILE A 362 -7.16 -20.47 -15.06
C ILE A 362 -6.14 -19.35 -14.79
N SER A 363 -4.87 -19.74 -14.90
CA SER A 363 -3.70 -18.95 -15.31
C SER A 363 -2.37 -19.56 -14.82
N GLU A 364 -2.37 -20.45 -13.82
CA GLU A 364 -1.12 -21.07 -13.33
C GLU A 364 -0.68 -22.33 -14.11
N ILE A 365 -1.51 -22.84 -15.03
CA ILE A 365 -1.18 -23.95 -15.95
C ILE A 365 -0.59 -23.42 -17.26
N ALA A 366 -0.53 -22.10 -17.48
CA ALA A 366 0.05 -21.50 -18.68
C ALA A 366 1.28 -20.66 -18.34
N MET A 367 2.37 -21.31 -17.94
CA MET A 367 3.74 -20.86 -18.21
C MET A 367 4.67 -22.07 -18.33
N ILE A 368 4.46 -22.92 -19.33
CA ILE A 368 5.55 -23.04 -20.30
C ILE A 368 5.46 -21.71 -21.02
N THR A 369 6.21 -20.70 -20.60
CA THR A 369 6.31 -19.48 -21.39
C THR A 369 6.96 -19.89 -22.70
N SER A 370 6.17 -20.05 -23.76
CA SER A 370 6.68 -19.80 -25.10
C SER A 370 7.34 -18.41 -25.04
N GLY A 371 8.66 -18.39 -25.22
CA GLY A 371 9.48 -17.17 -25.16
C GLY A 371 10.43 -17.09 -23.97
N ALA A 372 10.63 -18.18 -23.21
CA ALA A 372 11.68 -18.21 -22.18
C ALA A 372 13.06 -17.96 -22.82
N SER A 373 13.90 -17.18 -22.16
CA SER A 373 15.30 -17.02 -22.57
C SER A 373 16.16 -17.82 -21.60
N VAL A 374 16.90 -18.81 -22.12
CA VAL A 374 17.79 -19.66 -21.31
C VAL A 374 18.69 -18.84 -20.40
N PRO A 375 19.43 -17.84 -20.90
CA PRO A 375 20.31 -17.05 -20.04
C PRO A 375 19.55 -16.27 -18.96
N TYR A 376 18.34 -15.79 -19.23
CA TYR A 376 17.52 -15.11 -18.23
C TYR A 376 17.02 -16.07 -17.14
N GLU A 377 16.45 -17.23 -17.51
CA GLU A 377 15.93 -18.21 -16.55
C GLU A 377 17.04 -18.81 -15.69
N LEU A 378 18.21 -19.12 -16.27
CA LEU A 378 19.36 -19.57 -15.51
C LEU A 378 19.84 -18.51 -14.51
N THR A 379 19.82 -17.23 -14.90
CA THR A 379 20.17 -16.12 -14.00
C THR A 379 19.16 -15.98 -12.86
N LEU A 380 17.85 -16.10 -13.13
CA LEU A 380 16.82 -16.09 -12.09
C LEU A 380 17.03 -17.22 -11.08
N GLY A 381 17.35 -18.43 -11.57
CA GLY A 381 17.68 -19.59 -10.73
C GLY A 381 18.94 -19.38 -9.87
N ASP A 382 19.84 -18.46 -10.25
CA ASP A 382 21.04 -18.15 -9.49
C ASP A 382 20.84 -17.13 -8.35
N THR A 383 19.68 -16.49 -8.29
CA THR A 383 19.40 -15.45 -7.28
C THR A 383 19.10 -15.99 -5.87
N GLY A 384 18.94 -17.30 -5.70
CA GLY A 384 18.57 -17.91 -4.42
C GLY A 384 19.54 -17.58 -3.26
N PRO A 385 19.02 -17.43 -2.02
CA PRO A 385 19.85 -17.25 -0.84
C PRO A 385 20.54 -18.57 -0.47
N ARG A 386 21.42 -18.53 0.53
CA ARG A 386 22.07 -19.72 1.06
C ARG A 386 21.00 -20.70 1.61
N PRO A 387 20.91 -21.94 1.11
CA PRO A 387 19.91 -22.89 1.58
C PRO A 387 20.13 -23.30 3.05
N ARG A 388 19.04 -23.68 3.73
CA ARG A 388 19.08 -24.16 5.12
C ARG A 388 19.64 -25.60 5.17
N PRO A 389 20.48 -25.97 6.16
CA PRO A 389 21.13 -27.29 6.19
C PRO A 389 20.16 -28.50 6.17
N ALA A 390 18.97 -28.36 6.75
CA ALA A 390 17.95 -29.42 6.76
C ALA A 390 17.22 -29.54 5.41
N ALA A 391 17.05 -28.43 4.68
CA ALA A 391 16.42 -28.41 3.36
C ALA A 391 17.34 -29.00 2.29
N GLU A 392 18.66 -28.88 2.44
CA GLU A 392 19.68 -29.35 1.49
C GLU A 392 19.62 -30.86 1.18
N ARG A 393 19.27 -31.73 2.15
CA ARG A 393 19.48 -33.17 1.97
C ARG A 393 18.31 -33.95 1.37
N SER A 394 17.10 -33.86 1.91
CA SER A 394 15.98 -34.72 1.45
C SER A 394 15.25 -34.15 0.24
N ALA A 395 14.96 -32.85 0.24
CA ALA A 395 14.28 -32.18 -0.86
C ALA A 395 15.19 -32.07 -2.11
N GLY A 396 16.50 -31.89 -1.90
CA GLY A 396 17.47 -31.79 -2.99
C GLY A 396 17.64 -33.08 -3.79
N ILE A 397 17.64 -34.25 -3.13
CA ILE A 397 17.73 -35.55 -3.81
C ILE A 397 16.52 -35.75 -4.74
N ALA A 398 15.31 -35.48 -4.27
CA ALA A 398 14.10 -35.60 -5.08
C ALA A 398 14.10 -34.64 -6.28
N ALA A 399 14.56 -33.39 -6.09
CA ALA A 399 14.65 -32.42 -7.17
C ALA A 399 15.69 -32.83 -8.24
N VAL A 400 16.81 -33.43 -7.84
CA VAL A 400 17.84 -33.96 -8.74
C VAL A 400 17.32 -35.10 -9.60
N GLU A 401 16.57 -36.03 -9.00
CA GLU A 401 15.99 -37.18 -9.72
C GLU A 401 15.01 -36.71 -10.81
N VAL A 402 14.13 -35.77 -10.46
CA VAL A 402 13.17 -35.17 -11.39
C VAL A 402 13.87 -34.33 -12.46
N ALA A 403 14.94 -33.61 -12.11
CA ALA A 403 15.76 -32.88 -13.07
C ALA A 403 16.40 -33.80 -14.13
N LEU A 404 16.90 -34.98 -13.72
CA LEU A 404 17.45 -35.98 -14.63
C LEU A 404 16.36 -36.62 -15.50
N GLU A 405 15.14 -36.78 -14.97
CA GLU A 405 13.97 -37.25 -15.74
C GLU A 405 13.61 -36.24 -16.85
N VAL A 406 13.51 -34.94 -16.51
CA VAL A 406 13.31 -33.86 -17.49
C VAL A 406 14.39 -33.90 -18.57
N ALA A 407 15.66 -34.03 -18.18
CA ALA A 407 16.76 -34.07 -19.15
C ALA A 407 16.71 -35.29 -20.08
N SER A 408 16.34 -36.46 -19.55
CA SER A 408 16.22 -37.69 -20.33
C SER A 408 15.07 -37.62 -21.32
N GLU A 409 13.96 -36.97 -20.95
CA GLU A 409 12.82 -36.79 -21.83
C GLU A 409 13.13 -35.84 -22.99
N VAL A 410 13.83 -34.73 -22.71
CA VAL A 410 14.29 -33.78 -23.74
C VAL A 410 15.30 -34.42 -24.70
N ASP A 411 16.19 -35.29 -24.20
CA ASP A 411 17.12 -36.07 -25.02
C ASP A 411 16.41 -37.01 -26.00
N ALA A 412 15.23 -37.50 -25.61
CA ALA A 412 14.41 -38.43 -26.39
C ALA A 412 13.41 -37.74 -27.34
N PHE A 413 13.39 -36.41 -27.42
CA PHE A 413 12.51 -35.69 -28.35
C PHE A 413 12.78 -36.12 -29.80
N ASP A 414 11.73 -36.66 -30.43
CA ASP A 414 11.75 -37.11 -31.82
C ASP A 414 10.94 -36.13 -32.69
N ALA A 415 11.67 -35.33 -33.48
CA ALA A 415 11.10 -34.36 -34.41
C ALA A 415 10.17 -34.99 -35.46
N ALA A 416 10.22 -36.31 -35.71
CA ALA A 416 9.33 -37.00 -36.66
C ALA A 416 7.97 -37.40 -36.06
N ARG A 417 7.85 -37.46 -34.73
CA ARG A 417 6.63 -37.88 -34.00
C ARG A 417 5.92 -36.73 -33.27
N GLY A 418 6.40 -35.49 -33.41
CA GLY A 418 5.82 -34.32 -32.76
C GLY A 418 6.03 -34.26 -31.25
N GLY A 419 6.95 -35.06 -30.70
CA GLY A 419 7.33 -35.02 -29.29
C GLY A 419 8.25 -33.85 -29.02
N GLU A 420 7.70 -32.64 -28.98
CA GLU A 420 8.46 -31.40 -28.77
C GLU A 420 8.27 -30.77 -27.39
N GLU A 421 7.49 -31.41 -26.52
CA GLU A 421 7.20 -30.92 -25.18
C GLU A 421 7.46 -31.98 -24.13
N VAL A 422 7.93 -31.53 -22.96
CA VAL A 422 8.06 -32.37 -21.76
C VAL A 422 6.66 -32.79 -21.33
N SER A 423 6.48 -34.07 -20.99
CA SER A 423 5.16 -34.60 -20.68
C SER A 423 4.52 -33.86 -19.50
N PRO A 424 3.18 -33.70 -19.51
CA PRO A 424 2.46 -33.07 -18.41
C PRO A 424 2.72 -33.73 -17.06
N ARG A 425 3.00 -35.05 -17.06
CA ARG A 425 3.37 -35.80 -15.85
C ARG A 425 4.69 -35.31 -15.29
N THR A 426 5.75 -35.28 -16.10
CA THR A 426 7.07 -34.81 -15.68
C THR A 426 7.02 -33.34 -15.23
N LEU A 427 6.26 -32.48 -15.93
CA LEU A 427 6.07 -31.09 -15.53
C LEU A 427 5.36 -30.95 -14.17
N THR A 428 4.36 -31.81 -13.90
CA THR A 428 3.66 -31.82 -12.60
C THR A 428 4.59 -32.29 -11.49
N THR A 429 5.40 -33.34 -11.74
CA THR A 429 6.41 -33.81 -10.80
C THR A 429 7.47 -32.74 -10.54
N ALA A 430 7.96 -32.05 -11.58
CA ALA A 430 8.90 -30.95 -11.48
C ALA A 430 8.35 -29.80 -10.64
N LYS A 431 7.10 -29.37 -10.90
CA LYS A 431 6.43 -28.33 -10.09
C LYS A 431 6.32 -28.75 -8.62
N THR A 432 5.99 -30.02 -8.36
CA THR A 432 5.89 -30.56 -6.99
C THR A 432 7.25 -30.63 -6.29
N ALA A 433 8.32 -30.91 -7.04
CA ALA A 433 9.71 -30.86 -6.59
C ALA A 433 10.27 -29.43 -6.49
N GLY A 434 9.47 -28.39 -6.75
CA GLY A 434 9.90 -27.00 -6.66
C GLY A 434 10.75 -26.51 -7.84
N LEU A 435 10.66 -27.16 -8.99
CA LEU A 435 11.32 -26.75 -10.24
C LEU A 435 10.34 -25.98 -11.15
N VAL A 436 10.87 -24.98 -11.84
CA VAL A 436 10.26 -24.37 -13.03
C VAL A 436 10.98 -24.92 -14.24
N VAL A 437 10.22 -25.45 -15.20
CA VAL A 437 10.72 -25.94 -16.48
C VAL A 437 10.12 -25.06 -17.57
N ALA A 438 10.97 -24.50 -18.44
CA ALA A 438 10.57 -23.63 -19.53
C ALA A 438 11.30 -24.01 -20.82
N ARG A 439 10.69 -23.71 -21.97
CA ARG A 439 11.27 -23.97 -23.30
C ARG A 439 11.58 -22.65 -23.99
N GLU A 440 12.76 -22.57 -24.59
CA GLU A 440 13.15 -21.45 -25.43
C GLU A 440 12.54 -21.59 -26.83
N GLU A 441 12.04 -20.49 -27.40
CA GLU A 441 11.44 -20.49 -28.75
C GLU A 441 12.48 -20.75 -29.84
N LYS A 442 13.74 -20.37 -29.61
CA LYS A 442 14.85 -20.53 -30.55
C LYS A 442 15.87 -21.51 -29.96
N GLY A 443 16.52 -22.34 -30.79
CA GLY A 443 17.58 -23.25 -30.33
C GLY A 443 17.11 -24.54 -29.63
N GLY A 444 15.82 -24.69 -29.34
CA GLY A 444 15.24 -25.95 -28.83
C GLY A 444 15.65 -26.30 -27.40
N TRP A 445 16.15 -25.33 -26.63
CA TRP A 445 16.54 -25.53 -25.24
C TRP A 445 15.33 -25.66 -24.31
N VAL A 446 15.49 -26.56 -23.34
CA VAL A 446 14.63 -26.65 -22.16
C VAL A 446 15.48 -26.32 -20.95
N VAL A 447 15.07 -25.27 -20.23
CA VAL A 447 15.73 -24.78 -19.03
C VAL A 447 14.93 -25.18 -17.80
N ALA A 448 15.63 -25.63 -16.76
CA ALA A 448 15.06 -25.96 -15.47
C ALA A 448 15.82 -25.27 -14.34
N ARG A 449 15.07 -24.71 -13.39
CA ARG A 449 15.62 -23.97 -12.24
C ARG A 449 14.72 -24.08 -11.01
N PRO A 450 15.24 -23.84 -9.79
CA PRO A 450 14.40 -23.82 -8.59
C PRO A 450 13.40 -22.65 -8.60
N ARG A 451 12.26 -22.85 -7.92
CA ARG A 451 11.24 -21.85 -7.60
C ARG A 451 11.37 -21.45 -6.14
N ALA A 452 11.33 -20.15 -5.85
CA ALA A 452 11.20 -19.67 -4.49
C ALA A 452 9.82 -19.97 -3.90
N SER A 453 9.76 -20.32 -2.61
CA SER A 453 8.49 -20.54 -1.92
C SER A 453 7.67 -19.25 -1.83
N GLU A 454 6.36 -19.38 -2.08
CA GLU A 454 5.43 -18.26 -1.91
C GLU A 454 5.16 -17.94 -0.43
N ILE A 455 5.50 -18.82 0.50
CA ILE A 455 5.24 -18.61 1.92
C ILE A 455 6.46 -18.00 2.60
N ASP A 456 7.64 -18.57 2.34
CA ASP A 456 8.92 -18.12 2.89
C ASP A 456 9.86 -17.80 1.72
N PRO A 457 10.05 -16.50 1.38
CA PRO A 457 10.94 -16.14 0.27
C PRO A 457 12.34 -16.72 0.44
N ASP A 458 12.84 -16.81 1.67
CA ASP A 458 14.19 -17.28 1.97
C ASP A 458 14.32 -18.81 1.92
N ASP A 459 13.22 -19.52 1.72
CA ASP A 459 13.18 -20.97 1.54
C ASP A 459 13.08 -21.30 0.04
N VAL A 460 14.25 -21.57 -0.56
CA VAL A 460 14.37 -22.02 -1.95
C VAL A 460 14.75 -23.49 -1.94
N THR A 461 14.01 -24.31 -2.69
CA THR A 461 14.34 -25.73 -2.84
C THR A 461 15.75 -25.87 -3.42
N PRO A 462 16.67 -26.59 -2.74
CA PRO A 462 17.99 -26.85 -3.30
C PRO A 462 17.81 -27.76 -4.51
N ALA A 463 18.09 -27.24 -5.70
CA ALA A 463 17.90 -27.96 -6.95
C ALA A 463 18.90 -27.46 -8.01
N PRO A 464 19.24 -28.30 -9.01
CA PRO A 464 20.17 -27.92 -10.06
C PRO A 464 19.57 -26.83 -10.97
N ARG A 465 20.45 -25.94 -11.49
CA ARG A 465 20.11 -25.00 -12.56
C ARG A 465 20.76 -25.46 -13.84
N PHE A 466 19.96 -25.83 -14.83
CA PHE A 466 20.50 -26.39 -16.06
C PHE A 466 19.61 -26.11 -17.26
N ALA A 467 20.21 -26.20 -18.45
CA ALA A 467 19.50 -26.21 -19.71
C ALA A 467 20.00 -27.37 -20.55
N VAL A 468 19.11 -28.01 -21.30
CA VAL A 468 19.39 -29.14 -22.18
C VAL A 468 18.66 -28.98 -23.50
N ARG A 469 19.21 -29.55 -24.56
CA ARG A 469 18.53 -29.61 -25.87
C ARG A 469 18.56 -31.02 -26.48
N PRO A 470 17.63 -31.32 -27.40
CA PRO A 470 17.53 -32.63 -28.05
C PRO A 470 18.82 -33.06 -28.76
N ARG A 471 18.92 -34.35 -29.10
CA ARG A 471 20.02 -34.84 -29.93
C ARG A 471 19.92 -34.25 -31.34
N PRO A 472 21.03 -33.77 -31.93
CA PRO A 472 21.04 -33.37 -33.33
C PRO A 472 20.71 -34.58 -34.22
N LYS A 473 20.00 -34.34 -35.34
CA LYS A 473 19.68 -35.39 -36.31
C LYS A 473 20.98 -35.99 -36.85
N ALA A 474 21.14 -37.31 -36.78
CA ALA A 474 22.20 -37.98 -37.51
C ALA A 474 21.91 -37.87 -39.01
N GLU A 475 22.73 -37.14 -39.76
CA GLU A 475 22.71 -37.22 -41.21
C GLU A 475 23.20 -38.61 -41.64
N PRO A 476 22.55 -39.29 -42.61
CA PRO A 476 23.00 -40.58 -43.07
C PRO A 476 24.38 -40.44 -43.74
N GLY A 477 25.44 -40.89 -43.07
CA GLY A 477 26.80 -40.92 -43.61
C GLY A 477 27.86 -40.13 -42.84
N LEU A 478 27.49 -39.28 -41.87
CA LEU A 478 28.43 -38.74 -40.90
C LEU A 478 28.39 -39.59 -39.62
N ASP A 479 29.56 -40.10 -39.21
CA ASP A 479 29.72 -40.86 -37.96
C ASP A 479 29.03 -40.12 -36.79
N ALA A 480 28.07 -40.79 -36.15
CA ALA A 480 27.36 -40.37 -34.94
C ALA A 480 28.28 -40.33 -33.69
N ARG A 481 29.59 -40.11 -33.87
CA ARG A 481 30.65 -40.25 -32.87
C ARG A 481 31.03 -38.96 -32.14
N ARG A 482 30.45 -37.80 -32.46
CA ARG A 482 30.68 -36.59 -31.65
C ARG A 482 29.78 -36.65 -30.41
N GLY A 483 30.33 -37.23 -29.32
CA GLY A 483 29.75 -37.08 -27.98
C GLY A 483 29.48 -35.61 -27.68
N GLY A 484 28.33 -35.31 -27.07
CA GLY A 484 27.91 -33.93 -26.87
C GLY A 484 28.78 -33.17 -25.85
N THR A 485 28.90 -31.86 -26.01
CA THR A 485 29.60 -31.00 -25.03
C THR A 485 28.67 -30.60 -23.89
N LEU A 486 29.18 -30.62 -22.64
CA LEU A 486 28.56 -30.03 -21.45
C LEU A 486 29.30 -28.76 -21.05
N VAL A 487 28.59 -27.63 -20.92
CA VAL A 487 29.16 -26.38 -20.41
C VAL A 487 28.83 -26.24 -18.92
N LEU A 488 29.87 -26.06 -18.11
CA LEU A 488 29.77 -25.75 -16.68
C LEU A 488 30.14 -24.30 -16.47
N ALA A 489 29.31 -23.53 -15.77
CA ALA A 489 29.66 -22.17 -15.37
C ALA A 489 29.51 -21.98 -13.87
N SER A 490 30.41 -21.17 -13.30
CA SER A 490 30.44 -20.87 -11.86
C SER A 490 30.28 -19.36 -11.65
N PRO A 491 29.04 -18.84 -11.56
CA PRO A 491 28.78 -17.43 -11.29
C PRO A 491 29.48 -16.94 -10.01
N GLU A 492 30.13 -15.77 -10.07
CA GLU A 492 30.81 -15.17 -8.91
C GLU A 492 29.83 -14.55 -7.90
N GLY A 493 28.67 -14.10 -8.38
CA GLY A 493 27.65 -13.42 -7.58
C GLY A 493 26.27 -13.46 -8.24
N PRO A 494 25.21 -13.13 -7.47
CA PRO A 494 23.85 -13.12 -8.00
C PRO A 494 23.73 -12.13 -9.15
N GLY A 495 23.05 -12.54 -10.23
CA GLY A 495 22.86 -11.69 -11.41
C GLY A 495 24.07 -11.57 -12.33
N SER A 496 25.07 -12.45 -12.20
CA SER A 496 26.24 -12.49 -13.09
C SER A 496 25.86 -12.79 -14.55
N ALA A 497 26.54 -12.11 -15.50
CA ALA A 497 26.41 -12.37 -16.93
C ALA A 497 27.04 -13.71 -17.39
N LEU A 498 27.69 -14.46 -16.48
CA LEU A 498 28.31 -15.75 -16.79
C LEU A 498 27.31 -16.80 -17.28
N SER A 499 26.04 -16.73 -16.87
CA SER A 499 24.96 -17.58 -17.39
C SER A 499 24.75 -17.37 -18.88
N ALA A 500 24.80 -16.11 -19.33
CA ALA A 500 24.68 -15.73 -20.73
C ALA A 500 25.92 -16.09 -21.53
N LEU A 501 27.11 -15.88 -20.96
CA LEU A 501 28.36 -16.33 -21.58
C LEU A 501 28.40 -17.87 -21.74
N ALA A 502 27.92 -18.63 -20.74
CA ALA A 502 27.84 -20.09 -20.82
C ALA A 502 26.90 -20.56 -21.93
N HIS A 503 25.76 -19.88 -22.09
CA HIS A 503 24.85 -20.14 -23.20
C HIS A 503 25.45 -19.76 -24.56
N ALA A 504 26.14 -18.62 -24.66
CA ALA A 504 26.88 -18.22 -25.85
C ALA A 504 27.91 -19.29 -26.25
N ALA A 505 28.71 -19.75 -25.28
CA ALA A 505 29.74 -20.76 -25.50
C ALA A 505 29.13 -22.12 -25.87
N ALA A 506 27.97 -22.45 -25.29
CA ALA A 506 27.22 -23.63 -25.65
C ALA A 506 26.73 -23.59 -27.10
N GLU A 507 26.22 -22.44 -27.57
CA GLU A 507 25.85 -22.27 -28.98
C GLU A 507 27.07 -22.36 -29.90
N ALA A 508 28.18 -21.69 -29.55
CA ALA A 508 29.40 -21.68 -30.36
C ALA A 508 30.06 -23.07 -30.51
N LEU A 509 29.93 -23.93 -29.49
CA LEU A 509 30.49 -25.29 -29.47
C LEU A 509 29.47 -26.38 -29.78
N GLU A 510 28.26 -26.00 -30.18
CA GLU A 510 27.13 -26.90 -30.37
C GLU A 510 26.85 -27.83 -29.16
N ALA A 511 27.11 -27.35 -27.95
CA ALA A 511 26.94 -28.10 -26.70
C ALA A 511 25.48 -28.54 -26.48
N ARG A 512 25.30 -29.64 -25.75
CA ARG A 512 23.98 -30.25 -25.51
C ARG A 512 23.37 -29.88 -24.16
N ALA A 513 24.20 -29.45 -23.22
CA ALA A 513 23.79 -29.14 -21.86
C ALA A 513 24.61 -27.98 -21.28
N ILE A 514 23.96 -27.20 -20.41
CA ILE A 514 24.55 -26.15 -19.60
C ILE A 514 24.17 -26.44 -18.15
N VAL A 515 25.12 -26.39 -17.22
CA VAL A 515 24.85 -26.47 -15.77
C VAL A 515 25.52 -25.30 -15.07
N LEU A 516 24.75 -24.58 -14.24
CA LEU A 516 25.29 -23.52 -13.38
C LEU A 516 25.57 -24.06 -11.98
N LEU A 517 26.84 -24.01 -11.59
CA LEU A 517 27.30 -24.37 -10.26
C LEU A 517 26.97 -23.25 -9.27
N SER A 518 26.34 -23.59 -8.15
CA SER A 518 26.04 -22.63 -7.10
C SER A 518 27.30 -22.07 -6.45
N ARG A 519 27.24 -20.78 -6.10
CA ARG A 519 28.24 -20.10 -5.25
C ARG A 519 28.23 -20.60 -3.80
N HIS A 520 27.17 -21.29 -3.38
CA HIS A 520 27.03 -21.82 -2.03
C HIS A 520 27.52 -23.27 -1.98
N GLU A 521 28.53 -23.55 -1.15
CA GLU A 521 29.24 -24.84 -1.11
C GLU A 521 28.31 -26.07 -0.96
N GLY A 522 27.29 -25.99 -0.11
CA GLY A 522 26.32 -27.08 0.11
C GLY A 522 25.50 -27.43 -1.14
N GLN A 523 25.07 -26.42 -1.91
CA GLN A 523 24.35 -26.61 -3.17
C GLN A 523 25.31 -26.92 -4.32
N ARG A 524 26.53 -26.38 -4.29
CA ARG A 524 27.56 -26.62 -5.28
C ARG A 524 27.88 -28.11 -5.40
N ALA A 525 28.03 -28.82 -4.27
CA ALA A 525 28.27 -30.26 -4.28
C ALA A 525 27.12 -31.05 -4.96
N LEU A 526 25.88 -30.59 -4.79
CA LEU A 526 24.70 -31.16 -5.45
C LEU A 526 24.71 -30.88 -6.96
N ASP A 527 25.00 -29.65 -7.38
CA ASP A 527 25.10 -29.27 -8.80
C ASP A 527 26.23 -30.04 -9.50
N GLU A 528 27.35 -30.22 -8.81
CA GLU A 528 28.50 -31.00 -9.28
C GLU A 528 28.14 -32.48 -9.44
N ALA A 529 27.45 -33.09 -8.46
CA ALA A 529 26.97 -34.46 -8.57
C ALA A 529 25.95 -34.62 -9.71
N PHE A 530 25.03 -33.66 -9.87
CA PHE A 530 24.07 -33.63 -10.96
C PHE A 530 24.76 -33.53 -12.33
N ALA A 531 25.74 -32.63 -12.49
CA ALA A 531 26.49 -32.48 -13.74
C ALA A 531 27.22 -33.77 -14.15
N ALA A 532 27.83 -34.46 -13.19
CA ALA A 532 28.50 -35.74 -13.44
C ALA A 532 27.52 -36.81 -13.93
N GLU A 533 26.34 -36.90 -13.30
CA GLU A 533 25.32 -37.89 -13.66
C GLU A 533 24.62 -37.55 -14.98
N LEU A 534 24.34 -36.28 -15.22
CA LEU A 534 23.81 -35.77 -16.49
C LEU A 534 24.74 -36.12 -17.66
N GLY A 535 26.05 -35.90 -17.48
CA GLY A 535 27.05 -36.23 -18.48
C GLY A 535 27.07 -37.72 -18.83
N LYS A 536 27.00 -38.61 -17.84
CA LYS A 536 26.91 -40.06 -18.06
C LYS A 536 25.61 -40.45 -18.78
N ARG A 537 24.48 -39.90 -18.33
CA ARG A 537 23.13 -40.29 -18.80
C ARG A 537 22.87 -39.85 -20.24
N LEU A 538 23.43 -38.70 -20.64
CA LEU A 538 23.29 -38.13 -21.98
C LEU A 538 24.47 -38.44 -22.92
N GLY A 539 25.51 -39.14 -22.45
CA GLY A 539 26.71 -39.44 -23.25
C GLY A 539 27.51 -38.20 -23.63
N LEU A 540 27.70 -37.26 -22.68
CA LEU A 540 28.44 -36.02 -22.89
C LEU A 540 29.92 -36.23 -22.56
N GLU A 541 30.71 -36.55 -23.59
CA GLU A 541 32.13 -36.89 -23.44
C GLU A 541 33.05 -35.67 -23.33
N GLN A 542 32.59 -34.51 -23.82
CA GLN A 542 33.35 -33.26 -23.77
C GLN A 542 32.76 -32.31 -22.72
N MET A 543 33.63 -31.60 -22.00
CA MET A 543 33.22 -30.58 -21.02
C MET A 543 33.99 -29.29 -21.24
N LEU A 544 33.32 -28.14 -21.05
CA LEU A 544 33.94 -26.82 -20.96
C LEU A 544 33.58 -26.20 -19.61
N VAL A 545 34.56 -25.67 -18.89
CA VAL A 545 34.34 -24.86 -17.70
C VAL A 545 34.47 -23.38 -18.06
N VAL A 546 33.48 -22.56 -17.74
CA VAL A 546 33.49 -21.11 -17.95
C VAL A 546 33.60 -20.41 -16.60
N GLU A 547 34.65 -19.60 -16.46
CA GLU A 547 34.94 -18.82 -15.26
C GLU A 547 35.14 -17.34 -15.62
N ALA A 548 34.82 -16.45 -14.68
CA ALA A 548 35.22 -15.06 -14.81
C ALA A 548 36.72 -14.91 -14.54
N ALA A 549 37.36 -14.01 -15.29
CA ALA A 549 38.74 -13.63 -15.09
C ALA A 549 38.80 -12.35 -14.22
N PRO A 550 39.68 -12.29 -13.20
CA PRO A 550 39.87 -11.08 -12.43
C PRO A 550 40.60 -10.01 -13.26
N GLY A 551 39.99 -8.82 -13.36
CA GLY A 551 40.54 -7.67 -14.10
C GLY A 551 40.30 -7.71 -15.61
N ASP A 552 40.90 -6.77 -16.34
CA ASP A 552 40.74 -6.62 -17.81
C ASP A 552 41.76 -7.47 -18.61
N THR A 553 42.06 -8.68 -18.16
CA THR A 553 42.97 -9.59 -18.88
C THR A 553 42.35 -10.09 -20.19
N ALA A 554 43.13 -10.35 -21.23
CA ALA A 554 42.57 -10.96 -22.45
C ALA A 554 41.85 -12.30 -22.14
N PRO A 555 40.76 -12.66 -22.87
CA PRO A 555 40.10 -13.94 -22.68
C PRO A 555 41.07 -15.07 -23.00
N GLY A 556 41.09 -16.10 -22.16
CA GLY A 556 42.04 -17.20 -22.28
C GLY A 556 41.39 -18.56 -22.10
N LEU A 557 41.84 -19.54 -22.88
CA LEU A 557 41.45 -20.94 -22.74
C LEU A 557 42.62 -21.73 -22.17
N SER A 558 42.41 -22.37 -21.03
CA SER A 558 43.39 -23.24 -20.38
C SER A 558 43.02 -24.70 -20.55
N ALA A 559 43.89 -25.50 -21.16
CA ALA A 559 43.65 -26.92 -21.43
C ALA A 559 44.80 -27.80 -20.93
N VAL A 560 44.49 -29.07 -20.64
CA VAL A 560 45.49 -30.05 -20.18
C VAL A 560 46.17 -30.69 -21.38
N GLY A 561 47.45 -30.39 -21.58
CA GLY A 561 48.28 -30.97 -22.65
C GLY A 561 47.94 -30.49 -24.05
N SER A 562 46.74 -30.77 -24.55
CA SER A 562 46.22 -30.36 -25.86
C SER A 562 44.75 -29.96 -25.77
N VAL A 563 44.26 -29.22 -26.77
CA VAL A 563 42.83 -28.93 -26.92
C VAL A 563 42.13 -30.24 -27.35
N PRO A 564 40.99 -30.61 -26.74
CA PRO A 564 40.27 -31.83 -27.12
C PRO A 564 39.91 -31.85 -28.62
N GLU A 565 39.92 -33.04 -29.21
CA GLU A 565 39.58 -33.22 -30.61
C GLU A 565 38.14 -32.74 -30.89
N GLY A 566 37.96 -31.87 -31.89
CA GLY A 566 36.65 -31.30 -32.23
C GLY A 566 36.27 -30.01 -31.49
N PHE A 567 37.11 -29.49 -30.59
CA PHE A 567 36.84 -28.26 -29.84
C PHE A 567 37.24 -27.01 -30.67
N ASP A 568 36.26 -26.25 -31.18
CA ASP A 568 36.51 -25.06 -32.03
C ASP A 568 36.84 -23.81 -31.20
N VAL A 569 38.13 -23.59 -30.94
CA VAL A 569 38.64 -22.39 -30.26
C VAL A 569 38.37 -21.12 -31.08
N MET A 570 38.35 -21.23 -32.42
CA MET A 570 38.08 -20.09 -33.29
C MET A 570 36.60 -19.68 -33.22
N ALA A 571 35.68 -20.62 -33.02
CA ALA A 571 34.27 -20.30 -32.74
C ALA A 571 34.14 -19.49 -31.44
N LEU A 572 34.86 -19.87 -30.38
CA LEU A 572 34.87 -19.10 -29.12
C LEU A 572 35.45 -17.68 -29.32
N GLY A 573 36.52 -17.54 -30.12
CA GLY A 573 37.06 -16.22 -30.47
C GLY A 573 36.09 -15.35 -31.27
N ARG A 574 35.41 -15.93 -32.27
CA ARG A 574 34.35 -15.25 -33.05
C ARG A 574 33.18 -14.82 -32.15
N MET A 575 32.76 -15.70 -31.24
CA MET A 575 31.68 -15.42 -30.28
C MET A 575 32.05 -14.27 -29.33
N LEU A 576 33.29 -14.21 -28.85
CA LEU A 576 33.77 -13.13 -27.97
C LEU A 576 34.13 -11.85 -28.72
N GLY A 577 34.29 -11.89 -30.06
CA GLY A 577 34.84 -10.77 -30.84
C GLY A 577 36.28 -10.42 -30.49
N LYS A 578 37.02 -11.37 -29.87
CA LYS A 578 38.40 -11.20 -29.37
C LYS A 578 39.19 -12.48 -29.58
N ASP A 579 40.49 -12.34 -29.78
CA ASP A 579 41.39 -13.50 -29.82
C ASP A 579 41.48 -14.17 -28.44
N VAL A 580 41.37 -15.50 -28.41
CA VAL A 580 41.44 -16.29 -27.18
C VAL A 580 42.84 -16.84 -27.01
N THR A 581 43.54 -16.43 -25.96
CA THR A 581 44.91 -16.90 -25.68
C THR A 581 44.88 -18.33 -25.14
N LEU A 582 45.64 -19.23 -25.77
CA LEU A 582 45.77 -20.61 -25.30
C LEU A 582 46.85 -20.74 -24.24
N SER A 583 46.53 -21.43 -23.15
CA SER A 583 47.47 -21.78 -22.08
C SER A 583 47.39 -23.28 -21.77
N TRP A 584 48.51 -23.87 -21.40
CA TRP A 584 48.62 -25.30 -21.10
C TRP A 584 48.84 -25.50 -19.61
N ARG A 585 48.09 -26.43 -19.01
CA ARG A 585 48.21 -26.79 -17.60
C ARG A 585 48.50 -28.28 -17.42
N ALA A 586 49.19 -28.62 -16.33
CA ALA A 586 49.42 -30.01 -15.96
C ALA A 586 48.09 -30.69 -15.52
N PRO A 587 47.93 -32.00 -15.76
CA PRO A 587 46.78 -32.74 -15.26
C PRO A 587 46.77 -32.75 -13.74
N VAL A 588 45.60 -32.51 -13.15
CA VAL A 588 45.38 -32.72 -11.72
C VAL A 588 45.34 -34.23 -11.45
N GLN A 589 46.05 -34.70 -10.42
CA GLN A 589 46.06 -36.12 -10.01
C GLN A 589 45.64 -36.25 -8.53
N GLY A 590 44.83 -37.26 -8.19
CA GLY A 590 44.49 -37.59 -6.79
C GLY A 590 43.09 -38.20 -6.61
N ALA A 591 42.84 -38.81 -5.44
CA ALA A 591 41.56 -39.48 -5.13
C ALA A 591 40.35 -38.53 -4.96
N SER A 592 40.59 -37.22 -4.80
CA SER A 592 39.57 -36.16 -4.71
C SER A 592 39.32 -35.44 -6.04
N GLN A 593 39.75 -36.03 -7.16
CA GLN A 593 39.64 -35.42 -8.48
C GLN A 593 38.19 -35.44 -8.96
N ARG A 594 37.65 -34.25 -9.25
CA ARG A 594 36.34 -34.09 -9.89
C ARG A 594 36.41 -34.46 -11.37
N PRO A 595 35.32 -34.96 -12.00
CA PRO A 595 35.32 -35.38 -13.40
C PRO A 595 35.83 -34.30 -14.38
N TRP A 596 35.50 -33.04 -14.14
CA TRP A 596 35.92 -31.88 -14.97
C TRP A 596 37.22 -31.21 -14.50
N SER A 597 37.96 -31.77 -13.54
CA SER A 597 39.21 -31.15 -13.04
C SER A 597 40.25 -30.95 -14.14
N ASN A 598 40.18 -31.74 -15.21
CA ASN A 598 41.05 -31.68 -16.39
C ASN A 598 40.34 -31.14 -17.64
N ALA A 599 39.09 -30.68 -17.53
CA ALA A 599 38.37 -30.09 -18.64
C ALA A 599 38.99 -28.72 -19.05
N PRO A 600 38.90 -28.33 -20.34
CA PRO A 600 39.24 -26.99 -20.77
C PRO A 600 38.49 -25.92 -19.98
N THR A 601 39.20 -24.86 -19.57
CA THR A 601 38.66 -23.75 -18.78
C THR A 601 38.77 -22.46 -19.57
N LEU A 602 37.64 -21.88 -19.96
CA LEU A 602 37.54 -20.57 -20.60
C LEU A 602 37.40 -19.49 -19.51
N ARG A 603 38.37 -18.60 -19.45
CA ARG A 603 38.39 -17.44 -18.54
C ARG A 603 38.14 -16.17 -19.32
N VAL A 604 37.12 -15.42 -18.93
CA VAL A 604 36.68 -14.21 -19.64
C VAL A 604 36.50 -13.06 -18.64
N PRO A 605 36.99 -11.84 -18.94
CA PRO A 605 36.71 -10.66 -18.11
C PRO A 605 35.22 -10.43 -17.92
N VAL A 606 34.86 -9.93 -16.74
CA VAL A 606 33.46 -9.61 -16.42
C VAL A 606 32.87 -8.60 -17.42
N SER A 607 33.63 -7.57 -17.80
CA SER A 607 33.23 -6.56 -18.78
C SER A 607 32.86 -7.16 -20.14
N LEU A 608 33.66 -8.11 -20.62
CA LEU A 608 33.41 -8.81 -21.88
C LEU A 608 32.23 -9.79 -21.76
N ALA A 609 32.10 -10.48 -20.62
CA ALA A 609 30.94 -11.33 -20.35
C ALA A 609 29.63 -10.53 -20.33
N GLU A 610 29.64 -9.31 -19.78
CA GLU A 610 28.50 -8.40 -19.78
C GLU A 610 28.15 -7.87 -21.18
N GLU A 611 29.16 -7.62 -22.03
CA GLU A 611 28.95 -7.23 -23.42
C GLU A 611 28.27 -8.34 -24.23
N VAL A 612 28.79 -9.56 -24.16
CA VAL A 612 28.20 -10.75 -24.80
C VAL A 612 26.80 -11.02 -24.27
N GLY A 613 26.63 -11.00 -22.94
CA GLY A 613 25.34 -11.23 -22.30
C GLY A 613 24.31 -10.16 -22.65
N GLY A 614 24.73 -8.90 -22.71
CA GLY A 614 23.90 -7.77 -23.15
C GLY A 614 23.44 -7.95 -24.60
N SER A 615 24.35 -8.32 -25.51
CA SER A 615 24.00 -8.60 -26.91
C SER A 615 23.00 -9.75 -27.04
N LEU A 616 23.15 -10.83 -26.28
CA LEU A 616 22.26 -11.99 -26.33
C LEU A 616 20.87 -11.72 -25.78
N LEU A 617 20.78 -11.03 -24.63
CA LEU A 617 19.49 -10.74 -24.01
C LEU A 617 18.74 -9.56 -24.66
N GLY A 618 19.42 -8.79 -25.52
CA GLY A 618 18.86 -7.65 -26.23
C GLY A 618 18.96 -6.35 -25.43
N ALA A 619 20.19 -5.92 -25.12
CA ALA A 619 20.46 -4.64 -24.46
C ALA A 619 19.87 -3.48 -25.25
N ARG A 620 18.94 -2.76 -24.64
CA ARG A 620 18.31 -1.59 -25.24
C ARG A 620 19.18 -0.36 -25.07
N GLU A 621 19.17 0.52 -26.06
CA GLU A 621 19.80 1.83 -25.93
C GLU A 621 19.11 2.66 -24.83
N VAL A 622 19.86 3.61 -24.29
CA VAL A 622 19.33 4.52 -23.26
C VAL A 622 18.54 5.61 -23.98
N ASP A 623 17.26 5.69 -23.68
CA ASP A 623 16.36 6.69 -24.26
C ASP A 623 16.70 8.09 -23.74
N VAL A 624 16.54 9.12 -24.59
CA VAL A 624 16.81 10.51 -24.23
C VAL A 624 15.52 11.32 -24.28
N TRP A 625 15.19 11.97 -23.17
CA TRP A 625 14.02 12.81 -22.97
C TRP A 625 14.46 14.28 -22.88
N PRO A 626 14.20 15.13 -23.90
CA PRO A 626 14.85 16.44 -24.02
C PRO A 626 14.12 17.61 -23.32
N LEU A 627 12.91 17.41 -22.80
CA LEU A 627 12.03 18.50 -22.36
C LEU A 627 12.01 18.75 -20.83
N GLY A 628 12.89 18.10 -20.08
CA GLY A 628 12.94 18.12 -18.62
C GLY A 628 11.95 17.18 -17.94
N LEU A 629 12.24 16.80 -16.69
CA LEU A 629 11.55 15.71 -15.98
C LEU A 629 10.06 15.98 -15.79
N ARG A 630 9.72 17.17 -15.30
CA ARG A 630 8.33 17.57 -15.06
C ARG A 630 7.50 17.49 -16.36
N HIS A 631 8.01 18.03 -17.47
CA HIS A 631 7.28 18.06 -18.74
C HIS A 631 7.04 16.66 -19.29
N GLU A 632 8.08 15.84 -19.31
CA GLU A 632 8.02 14.47 -19.82
C GLU A 632 7.06 13.62 -18.99
N LEU A 633 7.10 13.74 -17.66
CA LEU A 633 6.19 13.01 -16.78
C LEU A 633 4.72 13.42 -16.96
N VAL A 634 4.43 14.72 -17.08
CA VAL A 634 3.05 15.20 -17.32
C VAL A 634 2.54 14.69 -18.67
N SER A 635 3.36 14.79 -19.72
CA SER A 635 2.98 14.34 -21.08
C SER A 635 2.78 12.83 -21.18
N ARG A 636 3.53 12.04 -20.40
CA ARG A 636 3.52 10.57 -20.43
C ARG A 636 2.73 9.92 -19.31
N LEU A 637 2.13 10.68 -18.39
CA LEU A 637 1.48 10.15 -17.18
C LEU A 637 0.48 9.02 -17.49
N VAL A 638 -0.38 9.22 -18.49
CA VAL A 638 -1.38 8.21 -18.88
C VAL A 638 -0.71 6.92 -19.36
N ALA A 639 0.33 7.04 -20.19
CA ALA A 639 1.08 5.91 -20.69
C ALA A 639 1.79 5.17 -19.55
N LEU A 640 2.49 5.91 -18.67
CA LEU A 640 3.28 5.39 -17.55
C LEU A 640 2.48 4.70 -16.44
N THR A 641 1.16 4.86 -16.43
CA THR A 641 0.26 4.33 -15.38
C THR A 641 -0.78 3.35 -15.94
N SER A 642 -0.73 3.10 -17.25
CA SER A 642 -1.64 2.18 -17.92
C SER A 642 -1.06 0.76 -17.94
N VAL A 643 -1.95 -0.22 -17.83
CA VAL A 643 -1.62 -1.64 -18.00
C VAL A 643 -2.13 -2.12 -19.35
N GLY A 644 -1.44 -3.09 -19.94
CA GLY A 644 -1.86 -3.74 -21.17
C GLY A 644 -3.14 -4.58 -20.98
N THR A 645 -3.60 -5.19 -22.07
CA THR A 645 -4.81 -6.04 -22.09
C THR A 645 -4.71 -7.28 -21.18
N ALA A 646 -3.49 -7.71 -20.84
CA ALA A 646 -3.24 -8.80 -19.91
C ALA A 646 -3.43 -8.41 -18.42
N GLY A 647 -3.66 -7.13 -18.11
CA GLY A 647 -3.80 -6.62 -16.74
C GLY A 647 -2.45 -6.46 -16.01
N TYR A 648 -2.53 -6.10 -14.71
CA TYR A 648 -1.35 -5.92 -13.87
C TYR A 648 -0.64 -7.25 -13.58
N ARG A 649 0.68 -7.30 -13.77
CA ARG A 649 1.54 -8.44 -13.43
C ARG A 649 2.68 -7.99 -12.52
N GLY A 650 2.60 -8.37 -11.25
CA GLY A 650 3.67 -8.14 -10.26
C GLY A 650 4.90 -9.03 -10.50
N PRO A 651 6.07 -8.64 -9.96
CA PRO A 651 7.30 -9.41 -10.08
C PRO A 651 7.30 -10.72 -9.27
N THR A 652 8.06 -11.70 -9.74
CA THR A 652 8.37 -12.91 -8.93
C THR A 652 9.43 -12.60 -7.87
N ILE A 653 9.62 -13.51 -6.91
CA ILE A 653 10.65 -13.34 -5.86
C ILE A 653 12.06 -13.34 -6.49
N GLU A 654 12.28 -14.20 -7.47
CA GLU A 654 13.53 -14.29 -8.23
C GLU A 654 13.78 -13.00 -9.03
N GLU A 655 12.74 -12.43 -9.66
CA GLU A 655 12.85 -11.14 -10.35
C GLU A 655 13.21 -10.01 -9.37
N LEU A 656 12.59 -9.97 -8.19
CA LEU A 656 12.93 -8.99 -7.15
C LEU A 656 14.39 -9.12 -6.69
N ARG A 657 14.89 -10.34 -6.51
CA ARG A 657 16.29 -10.58 -6.13
C ARG A 657 17.27 -10.22 -7.24
N LEU A 658 16.92 -10.54 -8.49
CA LEU A 658 17.74 -10.14 -9.63
C LEU A 658 17.77 -8.62 -9.76
N PHE A 659 16.63 -7.95 -9.61
CA PHE A 659 16.52 -6.50 -9.56
C PHE A 659 17.40 -5.91 -8.45
N ASP A 660 17.42 -6.54 -7.28
CA ASP A 660 18.27 -6.09 -6.18
C ASP A 660 19.76 -6.18 -6.49
N ALA A 661 20.18 -7.31 -7.05
CA ALA A 661 21.57 -7.62 -7.35
C ALA A 661 22.13 -6.78 -8.50
N THR A 662 21.29 -6.36 -9.45
CA THR A 662 21.74 -5.69 -10.69
C THR A 662 21.35 -4.21 -10.76
N LEU A 663 20.09 -3.86 -10.51
CA LEU A 663 19.56 -2.52 -10.81
C LEU A 663 19.37 -1.64 -9.57
N SER A 664 18.84 -2.20 -8.48
CA SER A 664 18.36 -1.40 -7.33
C SER A 664 19.47 -0.55 -6.70
N ARG A 665 20.65 -1.14 -6.47
CA ARG A 665 21.79 -0.48 -5.84
C ARG A 665 22.42 0.56 -6.78
N ARG A 666 22.50 0.27 -8.08
CA ARG A 666 22.94 1.25 -9.10
C ARG A 666 22.05 2.48 -9.12
N MET A 667 20.74 2.27 -9.07
CA MET A 667 19.75 3.36 -9.05
C MET A 667 19.83 4.18 -7.77
N THR A 668 20.06 3.52 -6.64
CA THR A 668 20.01 4.18 -5.33
C THR A 668 21.34 4.81 -4.96
N HIS A 669 22.50 4.35 -5.44
CA HIS A 669 23.82 4.87 -5.06
C HIS A 669 23.99 6.38 -5.33
N VAL A 670 24.69 7.07 -4.41
CA VAL A 670 24.97 8.51 -4.48
C VAL A 670 26.19 8.76 -5.37
N GLY A 671 26.09 9.63 -6.38
CA GLY A 671 27.20 10.00 -7.27
C GLY A 671 26.79 10.37 -8.71
N LEU A 672 27.78 10.78 -9.52
CA LEU A 672 27.68 11.14 -10.96
C LEU A 672 26.98 10.06 -11.82
N GLU A 673 26.55 10.46 -13.03
CA GLU A 673 25.94 9.63 -14.09
C GLU A 673 26.32 8.13 -14.02
N PRO A 674 25.36 7.24 -13.68
CA PRO A 674 25.63 5.81 -13.63
C PRO A 674 25.98 5.29 -15.03
N ARG A 675 27.18 4.68 -15.16
CA ARG A 675 27.57 3.96 -16.38
C ARG A 675 26.91 2.60 -16.41
N TRP A 676 25.80 2.51 -17.12
CA TRP A 676 25.05 1.27 -17.32
C TRP A 676 25.79 0.31 -18.25
N THR A 677 26.04 -0.91 -17.77
CA THR A 677 26.65 -1.95 -18.60
C THR A 677 25.63 -2.50 -19.61
N ALA A 678 26.10 -3.14 -20.70
CA ALA A 678 25.18 -3.75 -21.67
C ALA A 678 24.30 -4.82 -21.00
N TRP A 679 24.85 -5.56 -20.05
CA TRP A 679 24.13 -6.55 -19.25
C TRP A 679 23.01 -5.93 -18.40
N GLU A 680 23.30 -4.87 -17.65
CA GLU A 680 22.30 -4.19 -16.82
C GLU A 680 21.13 -3.65 -17.66
N ARG A 681 21.43 -3.06 -18.82
CA ARG A 681 20.41 -2.59 -19.78
C ARG A 681 19.54 -3.74 -20.30
N ALA A 682 20.15 -4.90 -20.56
CA ALA A 682 19.41 -6.07 -21.00
C ALA A 682 18.54 -6.68 -19.90
N VAL A 683 19.03 -6.73 -18.65
CA VAL A 683 18.24 -7.18 -17.49
C VAL A 683 17.06 -6.23 -17.23
N ALA A 684 17.29 -4.91 -17.29
CA ALA A 684 16.21 -3.92 -17.21
C ALA A 684 15.13 -4.16 -18.29
N ALA A 685 15.55 -4.38 -19.55
CA ALA A 685 14.64 -4.70 -20.65
C ALA A 685 13.81 -5.97 -20.39
N ARG A 686 14.41 -7.01 -19.77
CA ARG A 686 13.68 -8.25 -19.40
C ARG A 686 12.64 -8.05 -18.30
N PHE A 687 12.85 -7.10 -17.40
CA PHE A 687 11.79 -6.68 -16.47
C PHE A 687 10.70 -5.82 -17.12
N GLY A 688 10.88 -5.40 -18.38
CA GLY A 688 10.00 -4.47 -19.08
C GLY A 688 10.38 -3.01 -18.90
N TYR A 689 11.56 -2.73 -18.33
CA TYR A 689 12.07 -1.38 -18.15
C TYR A 689 12.94 -0.91 -19.31
N THR A 690 12.91 0.39 -19.54
CA THR A 690 13.86 1.14 -20.35
C THR A 690 14.52 2.18 -19.45
N ILE A 691 15.81 2.38 -19.62
CA ILE A 691 16.57 3.39 -18.89
C ILE A 691 16.50 4.68 -19.70
N VAL A 692 16.17 5.79 -19.04
CA VAL A 692 16.00 7.10 -19.68
C VAL A 692 16.98 8.11 -19.10
N ARG A 693 17.57 8.94 -19.95
CA ARG A 693 18.22 10.21 -19.59
C ARG A 693 17.22 11.31 -19.77
N VAL A 694 17.04 12.13 -18.76
CA VAL A 694 16.20 13.31 -18.84
C VAL A 694 17.10 14.52 -18.86
N HIS A 695 17.03 15.29 -19.93
CA HIS A 695 17.79 16.51 -20.13
C HIS A 695 16.90 17.73 -19.93
N ARG A 696 17.46 18.78 -19.36
CA ARG A 696 16.90 20.13 -19.40
C ARG A 696 16.90 20.64 -20.84
N PRO A 697 16.05 21.63 -21.17
CA PRO A 697 16.04 22.27 -22.49
C PRO A 697 17.41 22.83 -22.93
N GLU A 698 18.26 23.19 -21.96
CA GLU A 698 19.64 23.69 -22.17
C GLU A 698 20.65 22.58 -22.54
N GLY A 699 20.22 21.31 -22.54
CA GLY A 699 21.05 20.15 -22.87
C GLY A 699 21.74 19.49 -21.67
N GLU A 700 21.72 20.14 -20.50
CA GLU A 700 22.22 19.57 -19.26
C GLU A 700 21.37 18.38 -18.79
N LEU A 701 22.01 17.40 -18.19
CA LEU A 701 21.37 16.20 -17.69
C LEU A 701 20.70 16.48 -16.33
N GLU A 702 19.38 16.38 -16.26
CA GLU A 702 18.60 16.65 -15.06
C GLU A 702 18.49 15.42 -14.15
N ALA A 703 18.11 14.28 -14.73
CA ALA A 703 17.79 13.05 -13.99
C ALA A 703 17.95 11.80 -14.87
N TRP A 704 18.06 10.66 -14.21
CA TRP A 704 17.97 9.34 -14.84
C TRP A 704 16.74 8.62 -14.35
N GLY A 705 16.11 7.84 -15.22
CA GLY A 705 14.90 7.11 -14.90
C GLY A 705 14.96 5.65 -15.29
N LEU A 706 14.21 4.85 -14.54
CA LEU A 706 13.81 3.50 -14.91
C LEU A 706 12.30 3.54 -15.16
N VAL A 707 11.88 3.38 -16.41
CA VAL A 707 10.49 3.52 -16.82
C VAL A 707 10.05 2.30 -17.59
N GLU A 708 8.79 1.89 -17.41
CA GLU A 708 8.28 0.76 -18.18
C GLU A 708 8.06 1.16 -19.63
N ASP A 709 8.57 0.33 -20.54
CA ASP A 709 8.42 0.49 -21.98
C ASP A 709 6.94 0.50 -22.39
N THR A 710 6.60 1.38 -23.34
CA THR A 710 5.26 1.53 -23.90
C THR A 710 5.00 0.68 -25.14
N THR A 711 6.04 0.09 -25.74
CA THR A 711 5.94 -0.63 -27.03
C THR A 711 5.59 -2.12 -26.88
N GLY A 712 5.83 -2.72 -25.71
CA GLY A 712 5.36 -4.06 -25.31
C GLY A 712 4.18 -3.96 -24.34
N GLY A 713 3.29 -4.96 -24.31
CA GLY A 713 2.15 -4.98 -23.40
C GLY A 713 2.57 -4.75 -21.93
N ARG A 714 2.22 -3.58 -21.39
CA ARG A 714 2.64 -3.13 -20.05
C ARG A 714 2.10 -4.03 -18.94
N ARG A 715 2.98 -4.44 -18.03
CA ARG A 715 2.67 -5.14 -16.78
C ARG A 715 2.31 -4.19 -15.63
N GLY A 716 2.62 -2.89 -15.75
CA GLY A 716 2.28 -1.87 -14.75
C GLY A 716 3.37 -1.62 -13.72
N ASN A 717 4.64 -1.65 -14.15
CA ASN A 717 5.80 -1.45 -13.30
C ASN A 717 5.96 0.01 -12.85
N ALA A 718 6.39 0.21 -11.61
CA ALA A 718 6.65 1.54 -11.05
C ALA A 718 7.78 2.26 -11.78
N SER A 719 7.66 3.58 -11.95
CA SER A 719 8.70 4.41 -12.55
C SER A 719 9.53 5.08 -11.45
N LEU A 720 10.85 4.98 -11.54
CA LEU A 720 11.79 5.57 -10.59
C LEU A 720 12.68 6.58 -11.31
N PHE A 721 12.83 7.78 -10.75
CA PHE A 721 13.72 8.81 -11.25
C PHE A 721 14.66 9.29 -10.15
N VAL A 722 15.91 9.56 -10.51
CA VAL A 722 16.97 10.02 -9.60
C VAL A 722 17.65 11.23 -10.23
N LYS A 723 17.63 12.35 -9.52
CA LYS A 723 18.25 13.61 -9.94
C LYS A 723 19.76 13.46 -10.01
N VAL A 724 20.43 14.17 -10.92
CA VAL A 724 21.90 14.25 -10.94
C VAL A 724 22.39 15.39 -10.05
N GLU A 725 23.46 15.15 -9.29
CA GLU A 725 24.05 16.17 -8.41
C GLU A 725 24.89 17.15 -9.21
N HIS A 726 24.61 18.44 -9.08
CA HIS A 726 25.46 19.51 -9.60
C HIS A 726 26.07 20.24 -8.40
N ALA A 727 27.40 20.42 -8.41
CA ALA A 727 28.16 20.94 -7.27
C ALA A 727 27.70 22.32 -6.77
N GLU A 728 27.00 23.09 -7.60
CA GLU A 728 26.51 24.44 -7.30
C GLU A 728 25.09 24.48 -6.69
N GLU A 729 24.33 23.37 -6.73
CA GLU A 729 22.93 23.29 -6.24
C GLU A 729 22.79 22.76 -4.79
N ALA A 730 23.89 22.68 -4.04
CA ALA A 730 23.94 22.07 -2.70
C ALA A 730 23.20 22.88 -1.61
N VAL A 731 21.87 22.94 -1.68
CA VAL A 731 20.99 23.44 -0.61
C VAL A 731 20.16 22.26 -0.11
N ALA A 732 20.75 21.44 0.76
CA ALA A 732 20.12 20.21 1.26
C ALA A 732 18.91 20.47 2.18
N PRO A 733 17.99 19.49 2.28
CA PRO A 733 18.24 18.36 3.18
C PRO A 733 17.98 17.00 2.52
N GLY A 734 19.06 16.23 2.36
CA GLY A 734 19.05 14.77 2.32
C GLY A 734 18.57 14.11 1.03
N ASP A 735 19.06 12.88 0.85
CA ASP A 735 18.52 11.91 -0.10
C ASP A 735 17.05 11.59 0.24
N ILE A 736 16.13 12.48 -0.16
CA ILE A 736 14.69 12.30 0.02
C ILE A 736 14.12 11.63 -1.24
N LEU A 737 13.34 10.57 -1.05
CA LEU A 737 12.49 9.96 -2.06
C LEU A 737 11.06 10.48 -1.92
N VAL A 738 10.51 11.08 -2.97
CA VAL A 738 9.09 11.42 -3.05
C VAL A 738 8.34 10.29 -3.74
N GLU A 739 7.36 9.71 -3.06
CA GLU A 739 6.56 8.59 -3.53
C GLU A 739 5.14 9.04 -3.86
N VAL A 740 4.65 8.63 -5.03
CA VAL A 740 3.26 8.84 -5.45
C VAL A 740 2.64 7.47 -5.76
N PRO A 741 1.95 6.85 -4.78
CA PRO A 741 1.41 5.49 -4.91
C PRO A 741 0.15 5.40 -5.79
N ALA A 742 -0.54 6.52 -6.04
CA ALA A 742 -1.82 6.53 -6.74
C ALA A 742 -1.97 7.73 -7.71
N PRO A 743 -1.00 7.94 -8.62
CA PRO A 743 -0.81 9.23 -9.32
C PRO A 743 -2.03 9.70 -10.13
N ARG A 744 -2.78 8.78 -10.74
CA ARG A 744 -4.02 9.09 -11.50
C ARG A 744 -5.31 8.75 -10.77
N TRP A 745 -5.25 7.85 -9.79
CA TRP A 745 -6.44 7.42 -9.06
C TRP A 745 -6.85 8.46 -8.02
N GLU A 746 -5.87 9.05 -7.34
CA GLU A 746 -6.07 10.18 -6.45
C GLU A 746 -5.68 11.46 -7.17
N ILE A 747 -6.63 12.00 -7.93
CA ILE A 747 -6.45 13.23 -8.72
C ILE A 747 -5.78 14.32 -7.85
N GLY A 748 -4.74 14.94 -8.40
CA GLY A 748 -3.93 15.98 -7.74
C GLY A 748 -2.73 15.49 -6.94
N THR A 749 -2.63 14.19 -6.61
CA THR A 749 -1.47 13.66 -5.86
C THR A 749 -0.19 13.64 -6.68
N PHE A 750 -0.28 13.41 -7.99
CA PHE A 750 0.85 13.48 -8.91
C PHE A 750 1.45 14.88 -8.99
N GLY A 751 0.66 15.91 -9.33
CA GLY A 751 1.09 17.30 -9.32
C GLY A 751 1.63 17.78 -7.97
N ALA A 752 1.04 17.31 -6.86
CA ALA A 752 1.55 17.60 -5.52
C ALA A 752 2.91 16.95 -5.26
N GLY A 753 3.09 15.68 -5.66
CA GLY A 753 4.36 14.98 -5.56
C GLY A 753 5.48 15.64 -6.38
N LEU A 754 5.19 16.04 -7.62
CA LEU A 754 6.15 16.80 -8.44
C LEU A 754 6.50 18.16 -7.82
N SER A 755 5.50 18.87 -7.32
CA SER A 755 5.72 20.17 -6.67
C SER A 755 6.56 20.04 -5.41
N LEU A 756 6.34 18.99 -4.62
CA LEU A 756 7.13 18.71 -3.43
C LEU A 756 8.55 18.25 -3.79
N TYR A 757 8.71 17.45 -4.84
CA TYR A 757 10.00 17.03 -5.36
C TYR A 757 10.88 18.24 -5.73
N ASP A 758 10.32 19.20 -6.47
CA ASP A 758 11.02 20.44 -6.84
C ASP A 758 11.29 21.32 -5.61
N ALA A 759 10.29 21.51 -4.74
CA ALA A 759 10.41 22.39 -3.56
C ALA A 759 11.40 21.86 -2.50
N LEU A 760 11.53 20.54 -2.36
CA LEU A 760 12.52 19.96 -1.46
C LEU A 760 13.91 19.80 -2.10
N GLY A 761 14.01 19.95 -3.42
CA GLY A 761 15.21 19.51 -4.15
C GLY A 761 15.44 18.01 -3.96
N ALA A 762 14.36 17.23 -3.91
CA ALA A 762 14.41 15.81 -3.56
C ALA A 762 15.25 15.02 -4.57
N ARG A 763 15.92 13.98 -4.08
CA ARG A 763 16.85 13.19 -4.90
C ARG A 763 16.11 12.18 -5.76
N GLY A 764 15.11 11.52 -5.19
CA GLY A 764 14.34 10.47 -5.85
C GLY A 764 12.88 10.84 -6.06
N LEU A 765 12.30 10.36 -7.15
CA LEU A 765 10.86 10.38 -7.42
C LEU A 765 10.40 8.97 -7.82
N LEU A 766 9.44 8.40 -7.10
CA LEU A 766 8.89 7.08 -7.35
C LEU A 766 7.39 7.17 -7.62
N LEU A 767 6.96 6.67 -8.79
CA LEU A 767 5.58 6.72 -9.25
C LEU A 767 5.04 5.30 -9.45
N ALA A 768 3.84 5.01 -8.95
CA ALA A 768 3.18 3.74 -9.22
C ALA A 768 2.81 3.61 -10.72
N GLY A 769 3.09 2.44 -11.30
CA GLY A 769 2.91 2.19 -12.74
C GLY A 769 1.54 1.67 -13.15
N ALA A 770 0.65 1.46 -12.19
CA ALA A 770 -0.69 0.93 -12.42
C ALA A 770 -1.70 1.64 -11.52
N LEU A 771 -2.96 1.69 -11.98
CA LEU A 771 -4.06 2.12 -11.14
C LEU A 771 -4.33 1.06 -10.05
N PRO A 772 -4.76 1.46 -8.84
CA PRO A 772 -5.20 0.52 -7.80
C PRO A 772 -6.28 -0.47 -8.26
N SER A 773 -7.10 -0.07 -9.25
CA SER A 773 -8.15 -0.90 -9.86
C SER A 773 -7.66 -1.87 -10.94
N ALA A 774 -6.37 -1.85 -11.31
CA ALA A 774 -5.82 -2.68 -12.38
C ALA A 774 -5.70 -4.18 -12.02
N ASP A 775 -5.84 -4.54 -10.75
CA ASP A 775 -5.98 -5.92 -10.29
C ASP A 775 -7.10 -6.00 -9.22
N PRO A 776 -8.10 -6.89 -9.38
CA PRO A 776 -9.24 -6.97 -8.47
C PRO A 776 -8.87 -7.46 -7.06
N ARG A 777 -7.71 -8.10 -6.88
CA ARG A 777 -7.21 -8.52 -5.56
C ARG A 777 -6.49 -7.37 -4.83
N GLY A 778 -6.25 -6.25 -5.51
CA GLY A 778 -5.58 -5.06 -4.98
C GLY A 778 -4.05 -5.19 -4.94
N ILE A 779 -3.45 -6.10 -5.70
CA ILE A 779 -1.98 -6.27 -5.78
C ILE A 779 -1.34 -5.09 -6.51
N ALA A 780 -2.07 -4.41 -7.40
CA ALA A 780 -1.61 -3.21 -8.10
C ALA A 780 -1.50 -1.96 -7.20
N ASP A 781 -2.12 -1.97 -6.01
CA ASP A 781 -2.09 -0.83 -5.07
C ASP A 781 -0.91 -0.98 -4.09
N PRO A 782 0.18 -0.21 -4.23
CA PRO A 782 1.39 -0.37 -3.42
C PRO A 782 1.16 -0.07 -1.93
N ARG A 783 0.07 0.62 -1.57
CA ARG A 783 -0.26 0.95 -0.17
C ARG A 783 -0.78 -0.27 0.59
N ARG A 784 -1.29 -1.29 -0.11
CA ARG A 784 -1.89 -2.47 0.52
C ARG A 784 -0.85 -3.53 0.80
N ARG A 785 -1.02 -4.24 1.92
CA ARG A 785 -0.13 -5.36 2.32
C ARG A 785 -0.02 -6.48 1.27
N VAL A 786 -1.07 -6.69 0.48
CA VAL A 786 -1.07 -7.68 -0.61
C VAL A 786 -0.09 -7.33 -1.73
N SER A 787 0.31 -6.05 -1.86
CA SER A 787 1.27 -5.55 -2.84
C SER A 787 2.74 -5.62 -2.36
N ARG A 788 3.03 -6.38 -1.29
CA ARG A 788 4.39 -6.58 -0.77
C ARG A 788 5.40 -7.04 -1.83
N ARG A 789 4.93 -7.72 -2.88
CA ARG A 789 5.74 -8.13 -4.03
C ARG A 789 5.54 -7.16 -5.19
N SER A 790 6.16 -5.99 -5.11
CA SER A 790 6.16 -4.99 -6.17
C SER A 790 7.51 -4.30 -6.26
N PHE A 791 7.91 -3.84 -7.46
CA PHE A 791 9.10 -3.03 -7.61
C PHE A 791 8.98 -1.69 -6.88
N PHE A 792 7.77 -1.14 -6.77
CA PHE A 792 7.50 0.06 -5.97
C PHE A 792 7.94 -0.14 -4.52
N GLN A 793 7.40 -1.18 -3.87
CA GLN A 793 7.76 -1.50 -2.49
C GLN A 793 9.26 -1.82 -2.38
N ARG A 794 9.85 -2.51 -3.38
CA ARG A 794 11.25 -2.89 -3.30
C ARG A 794 12.20 -1.69 -3.36
N VAL A 795 11.92 -0.73 -4.24
CA VAL A 795 12.67 0.54 -4.30
C VAL A 795 12.57 1.30 -2.97
N HIS A 796 11.38 1.39 -2.38
CA HIS A 796 11.16 1.99 -1.06
C HIS A 796 12.05 1.32 0.02
N GLU A 797 12.05 -0.01 0.07
CA GLU A 797 12.84 -0.78 1.04
C GLU A 797 14.35 -0.57 0.86
N VAL A 798 14.85 -0.60 -0.38
CA VAL A 798 16.27 -0.38 -0.67
C VAL A 798 16.68 1.05 -0.31
N TRP A 799 15.87 2.05 -0.68
CA TRP A 799 16.14 3.46 -0.39
C TRP A 799 16.26 3.72 1.12
N LEU A 800 15.26 3.31 1.91
CA LEU A 800 15.31 3.47 3.36
C LEU A 800 16.39 2.60 4.02
N GLY A 801 16.68 1.42 3.45
CA GLY A 801 17.72 0.51 3.90
C GLY A 801 19.14 1.08 3.78
N GLU A 802 19.40 1.93 2.79
CA GLU A 802 20.65 2.72 2.67
C GLU A 802 20.72 3.90 3.66
N GLY A 803 19.67 4.10 4.43
CA GLY A 803 19.58 5.09 5.48
C GLY A 803 19.11 6.47 5.05
N LYS A 804 18.52 6.53 3.86
CA LYS A 804 17.91 7.72 3.27
C LYS A 804 16.50 7.93 3.80
N SER A 805 15.89 9.07 3.46
CA SER A 805 14.54 9.43 3.93
C SER A 805 13.53 9.41 2.80
N GLY A 806 12.24 9.31 3.12
CA GLY A 806 11.19 9.29 2.10
C GLY A 806 9.89 9.93 2.56
N VAL A 807 9.11 10.39 1.61
CA VAL A 807 7.77 10.95 1.82
C VAL A 807 6.81 10.38 0.79
N SER A 808 5.62 9.95 1.22
CA SER A 808 4.58 9.45 0.33
C SER A 808 3.37 10.38 0.33
N MET A 809 2.96 10.78 -0.88
CA MET A 809 1.86 11.71 -1.12
C MET A 809 0.55 10.95 -1.34
N GLN A 810 -0.45 11.17 -0.48
CA GLN A 810 -1.73 10.49 -0.53
C GLN A 810 -2.90 11.46 -0.38
N GLY A 811 -4.06 11.08 -0.91
CA GLY A 811 -5.31 11.81 -0.71
C GLY A 811 -5.99 11.46 0.61
N ILE A 812 -6.61 12.46 1.23
CA ILE A 812 -7.63 12.23 2.25
C ILE A 812 -8.86 11.68 1.53
N ALA A 813 -9.33 10.51 1.98
CA ALA A 813 -10.55 9.90 1.46
C ALA A 813 -11.74 10.86 1.67
N PRO A 814 -12.65 11.04 0.70
CA PRO A 814 -13.76 11.99 0.78
C PRO A 814 -14.68 11.79 2.00
N GLU A 815 -14.73 10.55 2.50
CA GLU A 815 -15.55 10.13 3.64
C GLU A 815 -14.97 10.58 5.00
N ARG A 816 -13.76 11.14 5.01
CA ARG A 816 -13.10 11.63 6.22
C ARG A 816 -13.36 13.13 6.36
N ASP A 817 -14.16 13.51 7.35
CA ASP A 817 -14.35 14.90 7.78
C ASP A 817 -13.05 15.43 8.39
N TYR A 818 -12.16 15.96 7.54
CA TYR A 818 -10.98 16.70 7.96
C TYR A 818 -11.06 18.13 7.43
N THR A 819 -10.94 19.09 8.34
CA THR A 819 -11.15 20.50 7.99
C THR A 819 -9.88 21.22 7.59
N GLY A 820 -8.70 20.65 7.86
CA GLY A 820 -7.41 21.19 7.45
C GLY A 820 -7.02 20.82 6.02
N ASP A 821 -5.86 21.32 5.59
CA ASP A 821 -5.42 21.18 4.20
C ASP A 821 -4.50 19.96 4.03
N VAL A 822 -3.66 19.68 5.03
CA VAL A 822 -2.67 18.60 5.02
C VAL A 822 -2.59 17.93 6.40
N VAL A 823 -2.46 16.61 6.45
CA VAL A 823 -2.05 15.88 7.67
C VAL A 823 -0.76 15.13 7.40
N VAL A 824 0.27 15.36 8.23
CA VAL A 824 1.54 14.63 8.16
C VAL A 824 1.60 13.56 9.25
N SER A 825 1.99 12.35 8.86
CA SER A 825 2.14 11.22 9.77
C SER A 825 3.52 10.58 9.64
N PHE A 826 4.20 10.45 10.77
CA PHE A 826 5.48 9.74 10.87
C PHE A 826 5.32 8.31 11.42
N GLY A 827 4.08 7.79 11.44
CA GLY A 827 3.76 6.48 12.04
C GLY A 827 3.77 6.45 13.57
N ARG A 828 3.98 7.61 14.20
CA ARG A 828 3.99 7.85 15.65
C ARG A 828 3.42 9.22 15.97
N GLU A 829 2.92 9.38 17.18
CA GLU A 829 2.27 10.60 17.64
C GLU A 829 3.28 11.75 17.78
N VAL A 830 2.96 12.90 17.20
CA VAL A 830 3.74 14.14 17.25
C VAL A 830 2.88 15.22 17.90
N ILE A 831 3.16 15.50 19.16
CA ILE A 831 2.45 16.49 19.99
C ILE A 831 3.20 17.83 19.99
N ARG A 832 4.54 17.78 19.90
CA ARG A 832 5.41 18.96 19.90
C ARG A 832 6.20 19.06 18.60
N ARG A 833 6.41 20.29 18.10
CA ARG A 833 7.17 20.57 16.87
C ARG A 833 8.61 20.00 16.92
N GLU A 834 9.21 19.92 18.10
CA GLU A 834 10.55 19.34 18.30
C GLU A 834 10.63 17.85 17.95
N GLN A 835 9.50 17.13 18.00
CA GLN A 835 9.42 15.70 17.68
C GLN A 835 9.41 15.42 16.17
N VAL A 836 9.26 16.47 15.34
CA VAL A 836 9.38 16.38 13.88
C VAL A 836 10.83 16.03 13.53
N PRO A 837 11.07 14.94 12.77
CA PRO A 837 12.42 14.56 12.33
C PRO A 837 13.14 15.70 11.62
N VAL A 838 14.46 15.82 11.84
CA VAL A 838 15.27 16.92 11.30
C VAL A 838 15.17 17.02 9.77
N TRP A 839 15.20 15.88 9.07
CA TRP A 839 15.07 15.83 7.61
C TRP A 839 13.72 16.35 7.10
N ALA A 840 12.66 16.24 7.91
CA ALA A 840 11.29 16.60 7.53
C ALA A 840 10.93 18.05 7.89
N ARG A 841 11.74 18.75 8.71
CA ARG A 841 11.47 20.16 9.07
C ARG A 841 11.32 21.06 7.84
N PRO A 842 12.16 20.94 6.79
CA PRO A 842 12.06 21.81 5.62
C PRO A 842 10.78 21.56 4.82
N MET A 843 10.26 20.33 4.81
CA MET A 843 8.93 20.03 4.26
C MET A 843 7.82 20.71 5.05
N VAL A 844 7.85 20.64 6.38
CA VAL A 844 6.85 21.29 7.24
C VAL A 844 6.93 22.81 7.13
N GLU A 845 8.14 23.37 6.98
CA GLU A 845 8.36 24.79 6.71
C GLU A 845 7.76 25.20 5.36
N VAL A 846 7.98 24.41 4.28
CA VAL A 846 7.37 24.67 2.98
C VAL A 846 5.85 24.73 3.08
N PHE A 847 5.21 23.79 3.79
CA PHE A 847 3.75 23.84 3.96
C PHE A 847 3.29 25.07 4.77
N GLY A 848 4.07 25.50 5.76
CA GLY A 848 3.79 26.71 6.55
C GLY A 848 3.96 28.01 5.77
N ASP A 849 5.01 28.10 4.94
CA ASP A 849 5.26 29.24 4.05
C ASP A 849 4.12 29.40 3.03
N LEU A 850 3.48 28.29 2.65
CA LEU A 850 2.29 28.24 1.78
C LEU A 850 0.97 28.51 2.52
N GLY A 851 1.00 28.89 3.80
CA GLY A 851 -0.22 29.18 4.57
C GLY A 851 -1.17 28.00 4.72
N LEU A 852 -0.72 26.77 4.47
CA LEU A 852 -1.55 25.58 4.58
C LEU A 852 -1.82 25.26 6.06
N ARG A 853 -3.05 24.84 6.36
CA ARG A 853 -3.42 24.31 7.68
C ARG A 853 -2.91 22.88 7.80
N VAL A 854 -1.69 22.75 8.32
CA VAL A 854 -1.00 21.47 8.52
C VAL A 854 -1.34 20.88 9.88
N GLY A 855 -2.04 19.76 9.88
CA GLY A 855 -2.17 18.85 11.02
C GLY A 855 -0.99 17.89 11.11
N MET A 856 -0.65 17.50 12.33
CA MET A 856 0.27 16.40 12.61
C MET A 856 -0.53 15.25 13.20
N PHE A 857 -0.17 14.01 12.87
CA PHE A 857 -0.72 12.86 13.57
C PHE A 857 -0.29 12.90 15.04
N ASP A 858 -1.22 13.26 15.92
CA ASP A 858 -1.04 13.49 17.36
C ASP A 858 -1.89 12.52 18.22
N GLY A 859 -2.59 11.58 17.58
CA GLY A 859 -3.54 10.67 18.24
C GLY A 859 -4.90 11.30 18.56
N ALA A 860 -5.13 12.58 18.20
CA ALA A 860 -6.43 13.22 18.34
C ALA A 860 -7.49 12.54 17.46
N ARG A 861 -8.77 12.76 17.80
CA ARG A 861 -9.92 12.14 17.12
C ARG A 861 -9.94 12.45 15.62
N GLU A 862 -9.62 13.69 15.28
CA GLU A 862 -9.55 14.19 13.90
C GLU A 862 -8.38 13.56 13.12
N HIS A 863 -7.27 13.24 13.80
CA HIS A 863 -6.08 12.70 13.15
C HIS A 863 -5.93 11.17 13.21
N ALA A 864 -6.72 10.48 14.02
CA ALA A 864 -6.64 9.03 14.23
C ALA A 864 -6.63 8.18 12.93
N PRO A 865 -7.41 8.51 11.88
CA PRO A 865 -7.39 7.77 10.62
C PRO A 865 -6.08 7.86 9.84
N TYR A 866 -5.17 8.78 10.19
CA TYR A 866 -3.91 9.04 9.50
C TYR A 866 -2.69 8.41 10.17
N ASN A 867 -2.88 7.42 11.05
CA ASN A 867 -1.77 6.73 11.73
C ASN A 867 -0.82 5.95 10.80
N GLY A 868 -1.19 5.72 9.54
CA GLY A 868 -0.39 4.99 8.54
C GLY A 868 -0.18 3.50 8.81
N SER A 869 -0.82 2.90 9.82
CA SER A 869 -0.59 1.50 10.23
C SER A 869 -1.07 0.45 9.21
N ALA A 870 -2.03 0.84 8.36
CA ALA A 870 -2.53 0.01 7.26
C ALA A 870 -1.67 0.12 6.00
N ASP A 871 -0.89 1.20 5.89
CA ASP A 871 -0.01 1.48 4.76
C ASP A 871 1.24 0.60 4.81
N LEU A 872 1.55 -0.06 3.69
CA LEU A 872 2.64 -1.02 3.60
C LEU A 872 4.02 -0.34 3.79
N SER A 873 4.27 0.76 3.08
CA SER A 873 5.54 1.51 3.13
C SER A 873 5.79 2.05 4.54
N MET A 874 4.78 2.64 5.17
CA MET A 874 4.88 3.08 6.57
C MET A 874 5.10 1.91 7.54
N SER A 875 4.46 0.76 7.32
CA SER A 875 4.66 -0.41 8.17
C SER A 875 6.10 -0.95 8.11
N TYR A 876 6.75 -0.87 6.94
CA TYR A 876 8.17 -1.19 6.78
C TYR A 876 9.04 -0.16 7.51
N ALA A 877 8.82 1.13 7.25
CA ALA A 877 9.60 2.21 7.84
C ALA A 877 9.59 2.16 9.37
N ARG A 878 8.42 1.98 10.01
CA ARG A 878 8.32 1.86 11.47
C ARG A 878 9.14 0.72 12.06
N LYS A 879 9.35 -0.36 11.30
CA LYS A 879 10.06 -1.55 11.75
C LYS A 879 11.57 -1.47 11.50
N PHE A 880 11.98 -0.89 10.38
CA PHE A 880 13.36 -0.98 9.90
C PHE A 880 14.06 0.37 9.70
N ALA A 881 13.32 1.47 9.64
CA ALA A 881 13.83 2.82 9.39
C ALA A 881 13.01 3.88 10.15
N ASP A 882 12.87 3.69 11.47
CA ASP A 882 12.00 4.55 12.29
C ASP A 882 12.39 6.03 12.18
N GLY A 883 11.39 6.88 12.03
CA GLY A 883 11.57 8.32 11.88
C GLY A 883 12.19 8.79 10.55
N ARG A 884 12.39 7.92 9.55
CA ARG A 884 12.92 8.28 8.21
C ARG A 884 11.87 8.36 7.11
N PHE A 885 10.61 8.13 7.43
CA PHE A 885 9.51 8.14 6.46
C PHE A 885 8.32 8.94 6.96
N ALA A 886 7.63 9.61 6.04
CA ALA A 886 6.40 10.35 6.33
C ALA A 886 5.30 10.06 5.30
N LEU A 887 4.06 9.95 5.76
CA LEU A 887 2.87 10.03 4.90
C LEU A 887 2.31 11.44 4.97
N VAL A 888 2.04 12.02 3.80
CA VAL A 888 1.41 13.33 3.67
C VAL A 888 0.04 13.14 3.03
N TYR A 889 -1.00 13.31 3.83
CA TYR A 889 -2.39 13.24 3.40
C TYR A 889 -2.92 14.62 3.05
N MET A 890 -3.50 14.78 1.87
CA MET A 890 -4.00 16.08 1.38
C MET A 890 -5.51 16.12 1.21
N SER A 891 -6.13 17.25 1.57
CA SER A 891 -7.56 17.49 1.39
C SER A 891 -7.98 17.44 -0.09
N GLY A 892 -9.27 17.22 -0.33
CA GLY A 892 -9.83 17.24 -1.69
C GLY A 892 -9.66 18.60 -2.38
N GLU A 893 -9.80 19.69 -1.62
CA GLU A 893 -9.62 21.07 -2.10
C GLU A 893 -8.18 21.36 -2.50
N LEU A 894 -7.20 20.96 -1.67
CA LEU A 894 -5.79 21.15 -2.00
C LEU A 894 -5.38 20.36 -3.23
N ARG A 895 -5.87 19.12 -3.34
CA ARG A 895 -5.62 18.25 -4.50
C ARG A 895 -6.24 18.78 -5.78
N SER A 896 -7.44 19.34 -5.74
CA SER A 896 -8.08 19.91 -6.93
C SER A 896 -7.29 21.10 -7.46
N ALA A 897 -6.74 21.94 -6.56
CA ALA A 897 -5.83 23.03 -6.93
C ALA A 897 -4.56 22.50 -7.63
N MET A 898 -3.98 21.41 -7.14
CA MET A 898 -2.81 20.78 -7.77
C MET A 898 -3.08 20.10 -9.11
N SER A 899 -4.31 19.63 -9.35
CA SER A 899 -4.73 19.05 -10.64
C SER A 899 -4.84 20.12 -11.72
N ALA A 900 -5.34 21.31 -11.37
CA ALA A 900 -5.50 22.42 -12.31
C ALA A 900 -4.16 22.90 -12.90
N VAL A 901 -3.07 22.76 -12.14
CA VAL A 901 -1.69 23.10 -12.51
C VAL A 901 -1.19 22.29 -13.71
N GLU A 902 -1.73 21.10 -13.93
CA GLU A 902 -1.32 20.24 -15.05
C GLU A 902 -1.98 20.66 -16.38
N SER A 903 -2.94 21.61 -16.36
CA SER A 903 -3.80 21.98 -17.50
C SER A 903 -3.49 23.37 -18.12
N ASP A 904 -2.24 23.60 -18.55
CA ASP A 904 -1.79 24.87 -19.15
C ASP A 904 -2.45 25.23 -20.51
N GLY A 905 -3.21 24.31 -21.11
CA GLY A 905 -3.73 24.41 -22.47
C GLY A 905 -4.72 25.56 -22.71
N ILE A 906 -5.33 26.11 -21.66
CA ILE A 906 -6.37 27.17 -21.78
C ILE A 906 -5.79 28.58 -21.57
N LEU A 907 -4.86 28.75 -20.62
CA LEU A 907 -4.36 30.06 -20.22
C LEU A 907 -3.33 30.62 -21.21
N THR A 908 -2.41 29.76 -21.69
CA THR A 908 -1.37 30.17 -22.64
C THR A 908 -1.95 30.80 -23.91
N PRO A 909 -2.94 30.20 -24.62
CA PRO A 909 -3.52 30.82 -25.81
C PRO A 909 -4.32 32.10 -25.50
N ARG A 910 -4.92 32.20 -24.31
CA ARG A 910 -5.66 33.41 -23.88
C ARG A 910 -4.72 34.59 -23.70
N LEU A 911 -3.57 34.38 -23.05
CA LEU A 911 -2.54 35.41 -22.86
C LEU A 911 -1.93 35.85 -24.20
N GLY A 912 -1.69 34.92 -25.12
CA GLY A 912 -1.25 35.25 -26.48
C GLY A 912 -2.24 36.15 -27.24
N ARG A 913 -3.56 35.94 -27.09
CA ARG A 913 -4.59 36.84 -27.67
C ARG A 913 -4.62 38.23 -27.03
N LEU A 914 -4.10 38.38 -25.82
CA LEU A 914 -3.95 39.67 -25.13
C LEU A 914 -2.63 40.37 -25.49
N GLY A 915 -1.80 39.78 -26.35
CA GLY A 915 -0.51 40.32 -26.74
C GLY A 915 0.59 40.14 -25.69
N VAL A 916 0.40 39.24 -24.72
CA VAL A 916 1.41 38.90 -23.72
C VAL A 916 2.28 37.77 -24.28
N ASP A 917 3.56 38.05 -24.49
CA ASP A 917 4.55 37.04 -24.85
C ASP A 917 5.08 36.37 -23.58
N LEU A 918 4.87 35.06 -23.45
CA LEU A 918 5.25 34.31 -22.26
C LEU A 918 6.68 33.81 -22.41
N GLY A 919 7.63 34.65 -22.02
CA GLY A 919 9.02 34.23 -21.79
C GLY A 919 9.13 33.19 -20.67
N SER A 920 10.25 32.47 -20.64
CA SER A 920 10.59 31.50 -19.60
C SER A 920 11.72 32.05 -18.74
N GLU A 921 11.45 32.46 -17.50
CA GLU A 921 12.46 33.01 -16.56
C GLU A 921 12.36 32.34 -15.18
N ASP A 922 13.42 32.43 -14.37
CA ASP A 922 13.35 32.08 -12.94
C ASP A 922 12.58 33.18 -12.21
N VAL A 923 11.30 32.92 -11.93
CA VAL A 923 10.38 33.90 -11.34
C VAL A 923 10.87 34.38 -9.98
N ALA A 924 11.53 33.52 -9.20
CA ALA A 924 12.06 33.93 -7.91
C ALA A 924 13.23 34.90 -8.07
N SER A 925 14.19 34.60 -8.96
CA SER A 925 15.30 35.52 -9.24
C SER A 925 14.80 36.85 -9.78
N ARG A 926 13.84 36.81 -10.71
CA ARG A 926 13.20 38.00 -11.27
C ARG A 926 12.49 38.85 -10.23
N ALA A 927 11.82 38.22 -9.26
CA ALA A 927 11.19 38.93 -8.15
C ALA A 927 12.22 39.72 -7.32
N PHE A 928 13.39 39.14 -7.04
CA PHE A 928 14.45 39.84 -6.31
C PHE A 928 15.10 40.97 -7.12
N GLU A 929 15.24 40.80 -8.44
CA GLU A 929 15.69 41.90 -9.31
C GLU A 929 14.73 43.09 -9.25
N LEU A 930 13.43 42.84 -9.33
CA LEU A 930 12.38 43.87 -9.27
C LEU A 930 12.32 44.56 -7.89
N VAL A 931 12.49 43.81 -6.79
CA VAL A 931 12.59 44.37 -5.44
C VAL A 931 13.78 45.33 -5.32
N ALA A 932 14.91 45.02 -5.95
CA ALA A 932 16.12 45.85 -5.91
C ALA A 932 16.05 47.13 -6.77
N CYS A 933 15.01 47.30 -7.59
CA CYS A 933 14.85 48.46 -8.45
C CYS A 933 14.41 49.71 -7.65
N LYS A 934 15.21 50.78 -7.73
CA LYS A 934 14.94 52.06 -7.03
C LYS A 934 14.13 53.04 -7.91
N ALA A 935 13.30 53.87 -7.27
CA ALA A 935 12.59 54.95 -7.95
C ALA A 935 13.57 56.04 -8.45
N ALA A 936 13.34 56.55 -9.67
CA ALA A 936 14.17 57.61 -10.22
C ALA A 936 13.92 58.94 -9.48
N PRO A 937 14.97 59.73 -9.15
CA PRO A 937 14.79 61.02 -8.49
C PRO A 937 13.98 61.99 -9.38
N PRO A 938 13.14 62.87 -8.78
CA PRO A 938 12.30 63.77 -9.55
C PRO A 938 13.16 64.70 -10.42
N ALA A 939 12.91 64.70 -11.73
CA ALA A 939 13.61 65.60 -12.65
C ALA A 939 13.33 67.07 -12.30
N PRO A 940 14.36 67.95 -12.25
CA PRO A 940 14.16 69.35 -11.97
C PRO A 940 13.26 69.99 -13.03
N LYS A 941 12.18 70.64 -12.58
CA LYS A 941 11.24 71.36 -13.45
C LYS A 941 11.96 72.54 -14.12
N GLY A 942 12.30 72.38 -15.39
CA GLY A 942 12.56 73.50 -16.30
C GLY A 942 13.81 73.36 -17.15
N ALA A 943 13.63 72.94 -18.41
CA ALA A 943 14.43 73.45 -19.52
C ALA A 943 13.72 73.14 -20.85
N LYS A 944 13.52 74.19 -21.64
CA LYS A 944 12.92 74.17 -22.98
C LYS A 944 13.64 73.17 -23.90
N LYS A 945 12.84 72.40 -24.64
CA LYS A 945 13.26 71.69 -25.85
C LYS A 945 14.07 72.63 -26.75
N LYS A 946 15.37 72.33 -26.95
CA LYS A 946 16.14 72.80 -28.10
C LYS A 946 16.46 71.58 -28.96
N LYS A 947 15.88 71.59 -30.17
CA LYS A 947 16.27 70.74 -31.31
C LYS A 947 17.71 71.10 -31.68
N ASP A 948 18.53 70.07 -31.90
CA ASP A 948 19.77 70.00 -32.73
C ASP A 948 20.57 68.80 -32.15
N GLY A 949 21.18 67.87 -32.86
CA GLY A 949 21.42 67.62 -34.27
C GLY A 949 22.10 66.24 -34.36
N LYS A 950 22.02 65.64 -35.54
CA LYS A 950 22.54 64.30 -35.89
C LYS A 950 24.08 64.30 -35.87
N LYS A 951 24.72 63.38 -35.12
CA LYS A 951 26.11 62.95 -35.37
C LYS A 951 26.32 61.48 -34.99
N LYS A 952 27.18 60.82 -35.76
CA LYS A 952 27.37 59.37 -35.91
C LYS A 952 28.80 59.01 -35.44
N ALA A 953 28.90 57.83 -34.81
CA ALA A 953 30.06 56.94 -34.60
C ALA A 953 31.24 57.41 -33.73
N ASP A 954 31.63 56.61 -32.72
CA ASP A 954 32.78 55.68 -32.80
C ASP A 954 32.94 54.83 -31.50
N ASP A 955 33.62 53.69 -31.67
CA ASP A 955 33.71 52.50 -30.82
C ASP A 955 34.39 52.65 -29.45
N ALA A 956 33.91 51.90 -28.45
CA ALA A 956 34.70 51.36 -27.34
C ALA A 956 34.04 50.10 -26.73
N ALA A 957 34.87 49.11 -26.42
CA ALA A 957 34.61 47.70 -26.07
C ALA A 957 33.58 47.43 -24.94
N PRO A 958 32.95 46.22 -24.89
CA PRO A 958 31.95 45.90 -23.88
C PRO A 958 32.64 45.54 -22.56
N ALA A 959 32.48 46.39 -21.56
CA ALA A 959 32.53 45.96 -20.17
C ALA A 959 31.18 45.31 -19.83
N GLU A 960 31.21 44.09 -19.28
CA GLU A 960 30.06 43.37 -18.75
C GLU A 960 29.38 44.17 -17.61
N ALA A 961 28.52 45.11 -17.98
CA ALA A 961 27.52 45.67 -17.10
C ALA A 961 26.25 44.83 -17.30
N SER A 962 25.86 44.06 -16.29
CA SER A 962 24.53 43.46 -16.22
C SER A 962 23.49 44.57 -16.46
N THR A 963 22.86 44.58 -17.62
CA THR A 963 21.75 45.49 -17.92
C THR A 963 20.57 45.09 -17.06
N SER A 964 20.47 45.65 -15.85
CA SER A 964 19.33 45.46 -14.95
C SER A 964 18.05 45.89 -15.68
N ARG A 965 17.14 44.95 -15.98
CA ARG A 965 15.84 45.21 -16.61
C ARG A 965 14.85 45.80 -15.58
N CYS A 966 15.19 46.96 -15.01
CA CYS A 966 14.32 47.67 -14.09
C CYS A 966 13.29 48.53 -14.84
N PRO A 967 12.00 48.48 -14.48
CA PRO A 967 10.99 49.36 -15.05
C PRO A 967 11.20 50.81 -14.59
N SER A 968 10.80 51.80 -15.39
CA SER A 968 10.96 53.21 -15.04
C SER A 968 9.88 53.63 -14.02
N PHE A 969 10.14 53.40 -12.73
CA PHE A 969 9.30 53.95 -11.65
C PHE A 969 9.48 55.48 -11.59
N THR A 970 8.45 56.23 -11.95
CA THR A 970 8.46 57.70 -11.78
C THR A 970 8.17 58.07 -10.32
N ALA A 971 8.74 59.15 -9.80
CA ALA A 971 8.51 59.58 -8.42
C ALA A 971 7.02 59.85 -8.09
N GLU A 972 6.20 60.23 -9.08
CA GLU A 972 4.73 60.37 -8.93
C GLU A 972 3.96 59.04 -9.03
N ALA A 973 4.59 57.98 -9.55
CA ALA A 973 4.04 56.63 -9.67
C ALA A 973 4.21 55.81 -8.38
N ALA A 974 5.34 55.99 -7.69
CA ALA A 974 5.67 55.27 -6.45
C ALA A 974 4.66 55.53 -5.32
N ASP A 975 4.12 56.74 -5.22
CA ASP A 975 3.08 57.11 -4.23
C ASP A 975 1.64 56.71 -4.65
N ARG A 976 1.46 56.14 -5.85
CA ARG A 976 0.13 55.79 -6.40
C ARG A 976 -0.07 54.29 -6.67
N CYS A 977 0.96 53.46 -6.49
CA CYS A 977 0.78 52.02 -6.63
C CYS A 977 0.10 51.46 -5.38
N ASP A 978 -1.11 50.94 -5.53
CA ASP A 978 -1.77 50.12 -4.51
C ASP A 978 -1.74 48.66 -4.99
N VAL A 979 -0.77 47.91 -4.47
CA VAL A 979 -0.55 46.50 -4.83
C VAL A 979 -1.75 45.64 -4.41
N ASP A 980 -2.44 45.97 -3.32
CA ASP A 980 -3.59 45.20 -2.82
C ASP A 980 -4.83 45.37 -3.70
N VAL A 981 -5.09 46.58 -4.21
CA VAL A 981 -6.15 46.82 -5.21
C VAL A 981 -5.88 46.09 -6.53
N ARG A 982 -4.60 46.01 -6.93
CA ARG A 982 -4.20 45.26 -8.13
C ARG A 982 -4.34 43.75 -7.93
N LEU A 983 -4.00 43.24 -6.75
CA LEU A 983 -4.22 41.85 -6.36
C LEU A 983 -5.69 41.45 -6.44
N GLU A 984 -6.61 42.29 -5.97
CA GLU A 984 -8.06 42.01 -6.05
C GLU A 984 -8.53 41.79 -7.48
N SER A 985 -7.92 42.46 -8.47
CA SER A 985 -8.27 42.28 -9.89
C SER A 985 -7.84 40.91 -10.42
N PHE A 986 -6.67 40.42 -9.99
CA PHE A 986 -6.24 39.05 -10.29
C PHE A 986 -7.06 38.00 -9.53
N GLU A 987 -7.40 38.24 -8.27
CA GLU A 987 -8.27 37.36 -7.48
C GLU A 987 -9.68 37.25 -8.09
N ARG A 988 -10.24 38.36 -8.56
CA ARG A 988 -11.54 38.38 -9.25
C ARG A 988 -11.52 37.57 -10.54
N TYR A 989 -10.41 37.61 -11.28
CA TYR A 989 -10.20 36.73 -12.43
C TYR A 989 -10.12 35.26 -12.01
N LEU A 990 -9.36 34.92 -10.97
CA LEU A 990 -9.23 33.54 -10.49
C LEU A 990 -10.55 32.97 -9.93
N ASP A 991 -11.44 33.84 -9.44
CA ASP A 991 -12.78 33.46 -8.94
C ASP A 991 -13.82 33.31 -10.07
N GLN A 992 -13.79 34.18 -11.10
CA GLN A 992 -14.83 34.25 -12.12
C GLN A 992 -14.42 33.66 -13.49
N HIS A 993 -13.14 33.36 -13.67
CA HIS A 993 -12.50 32.92 -14.93
C HIS A 993 -12.85 33.80 -16.14
N ASN A 994 -13.18 35.07 -15.88
CA ASN A 994 -13.68 36.00 -16.87
C ASN A 994 -12.50 36.68 -17.61
N PRO A 995 -12.38 36.52 -18.93
CA PRO A 995 -11.25 37.06 -19.69
C PRO A 995 -11.15 38.59 -19.67
N PHE A 996 -12.25 39.32 -19.39
CA PHE A 996 -12.23 40.77 -19.28
C PHE A 996 -11.53 41.25 -18.00
N ASP A 997 -11.66 40.51 -16.90
CA ASP A 997 -11.00 40.82 -15.63
C ASP A 997 -9.49 40.60 -15.74
N LEU A 998 -9.05 39.53 -16.41
CA LEU A 998 -7.62 39.31 -16.71
C LEU A 998 -7.03 40.43 -17.56
N ARG A 999 -7.76 40.87 -18.60
CA ARG A 999 -7.32 41.99 -19.45
C ARG A 999 -7.23 43.30 -18.67
N ALA A 1000 -8.16 43.54 -17.75
CA ALA A 1000 -8.11 44.71 -16.88
C ALA A 1000 -6.94 44.64 -15.89
N ALA A 1001 -6.66 43.47 -15.31
CA ALA A 1001 -5.58 43.25 -14.36
C ALA A 1001 -4.18 43.44 -14.98
N ILE A 1002 -3.96 42.94 -16.20
CA ILE A 1002 -2.68 43.00 -16.92
C ILE A 1002 -2.41 44.39 -17.52
N LYS A 1003 -3.43 45.25 -17.67
CA LYS A 1003 -3.26 46.56 -18.28
C LYS A 1003 -2.35 47.44 -17.42
N ASP A 1004 -1.25 47.91 -18.03
CA ASP A 1004 -0.29 48.83 -17.42
C ASP A 1004 -0.99 50.04 -16.79
N ASP A 1005 -0.69 50.31 -15.52
CA ASP A 1005 -1.03 51.56 -14.85
C ASP A 1005 0.17 52.50 -14.87
N ARG A 1006 -0.08 53.79 -14.65
CA ARG A 1006 1.01 54.74 -14.39
C ARG A 1006 1.66 54.56 -13.01
N GLY A 1007 1.16 53.67 -12.14
CA GLY A 1007 1.58 53.46 -10.75
C GLY A 1007 2.38 52.17 -10.48
N CYS A 1008 1.85 51.00 -10.83
CA CYS A 1008 2.47 49.68 -10.57
C CYS A 1008 3.02 49.05 -11.85
N HIS A 1009 4.15 48.34 -11.75
CA HIS A 1009 4.64 47.51 -12.86
C HIS A 1009 4.02 46.11 -12.76
N VAL A 1010 3.46 45.62 -13.87
CA VAL A 1010 2.88 44.26 -13.95
C VAL A 1010 3.54 43.52 -15.10
N GLU A 1011 4.15 42.38 -14.80
CA GLU A 1011 4.64 41.45 -15.83
C GLU A 1011 4.05 40.05 -15.60
N VAL A 1012 3.87 39.31 -16.68
CA VAL A 1012 3.36 37.93 -16.63
C VAL A 1012 4.42 37.02 -17.25
N VAL A 1013 4.93 36.09 -16.47
CA VAL A 1013 6.11 35.28 -16.82
C VAL A 1013 5.82 33.81 -16.56
N ARG A 1014 6.40 32.92 -17.37
CA ARG A 1014 6.38 31.48 -17.10
C ARG A 1014 7.62 31.10 -16.33
N ASP A 1015 7.43 30.46 -15.18
CA ASP A 1015 8.54 29.95 -14.38
C ASP A 1015 9.29 28.83 -15.10
N GLN A 1016 10.62 28.85 -15.07
CA GLN A 1016 11.45 27.85 -15.73
C GLN A 1016 11.29 26.45 -15.14
N VAL A 1017 11.16 26.32 -13.81
CA VAL A 1017 11.15 25.03 -13.11
C VAL A 1017 9.73 24.46 -13.01
N SER A 1018 8.81 25.20 -12.38
CA SER A 1018 7.43 24.75 -12.17
C SER A 1018 6.57 24.83 -13.44
N ARG A 1019 7.03 25.59 -14.45
CA ARG A 1019 6.30 25.90 -15.70
C ARG A 1019 4.99 26.67 -15.50
N ARG A 1020 4.69 27.05 -14.26
CA ARG A 1020 3.50 27.84 -13.92
C ARG A 1020 3.64 29.26 -14.45
N ILE A 1021 2.50 29.83 -14.79
CA ILE A 1021 2.43 31.23 -15.19
C ILE A 1021 2.20 32.06 -13.93
N TRP A 1022 3.04 33.07 -13.73
CA TRP A 1022 2.99 33.98 -12.61
C TRP A 1022 2.75 35.39 -13.10
N ALA A 1023 1.88 36.14 -12.43
CA ALA A 1023 1.83 37.59 -12.52
C ALA A 1023 2.70 38.17 -11.40
N LEU A 1024 3.65 39.03 -11.77
CA LEU A 1024 4.49 39.78 -10.85
C LEU A 1024 3.96 41.21 -10.83
N VAL A 1025 3.51 41.65 -9.65
CA VAL A 1025 3.05 43.02 -9.41
C VAL A 1025 4.10 43.69 -8.53
N ALA A 1026 4.81 44.68 -9.07
CA ALA A 1026 5.95 45.31 -8.43
C ALA A 1026 5.70 46.78 -8.09
N GLU A 1027 6.11 47.17 -6.88
CA GLU A 1027 6.31 48.54 -6.41
C GLU A 1027 7.74 48.69 -5.87
N PRO A 1028 8.28 49.92 -5.71
CA PRO A 1028 9.62 50.09 -5.17
C PRO A 1028 9.80 49.39 -3.81
N GLY A 1029 10.73 48.43 -3.71
CA GLY A 1029 11.03 47.69 -2.49
C GLY A 1029 10.14 46.47 -2.19
N GLN A 1030 9.12 46.18 -3.02
CA GLN A 1030 8.23 45.03 -2.81
C GLN A 1030 7.67 44.47 -4.13
N VAL A 1031 7.56 43.14 -4.21
CA VAL A 1031 6.92 42.43 -5.32
C VAL A 1031 5.91 41.43 -4.78
N VAL A 1032 4.74 41.31 -5.42
CA VAL A 1032 3.80 40.23 -5.16
C VAL A 1032 3.68 39.33 -6.37
N LEU A 1033 3.90 38.04 -6.15
CA LEU A 1033 3.81 36.96 -7.12
C LEU A 1033 2.44 36.30 -7.00
N VAL A 1034 1.66 36.27 -8.07
CA VAL A 1034 0.35 35.62 -8.12
C VAL A 1034 0.39 34.48 -9.14
N PRO A 1035 0.18 33.22 -8.74
CA PRO A 1035 0.11 32.12 -9.69
C PRO A 1035 -1.20 32.22 -10.46
N LEU A 1036 -1.11 32.29 -11.78
CA LEU A 1036 -2.25 32.32 -12.68
C LEU A 1036 -2.65 30.90 -13.04
N GLY A 1037 -3.89 30.52 -12.75
CA GLY A 1037 -4.41 29.18 -13.01
C GLY A 1037 -5.94 29.14 -12.99
N ASN A 1038 -6.51 27.93 -12.90
CA ASN A 1038 -7.96 27.73 -12.85
C ASN A 1038 -8.50 27.64 -11.41
N SER A 1039 -7.69 27.89 -10.40
CA SER A 1039 -8.06 27.70 -9.00
C SER A 1039 -7.83 28.97 -8.20
N ARG A 1040 -8.68 29.20 -7.20
CA ARG A 1040 -8.50 30.27 -6.24
C ARG A 1040 -7.23 30.02 -5.42
N VAL A 1041 -6.46 31.07 -5.20
CA VAL A 1041 -5.15 31.01 -4.55
C VAL A 1041 -5.22 31.84 -3.26
N PRO A 1042 -5.03 31.24 -2.08
CA PRO A 1042 -4.93 32.00 -0.84
C PRO A 1042 -3.66 32.88 -0.80
N ARG A 1043 -3.69 33.97 -0.03
CA ARG A 1043 -2.51 34.81 0.20
C ARG A 1043 -1.56 34.14 1.19
N ALA A 1044 -0.26 34.14 0.90
CA ALA A 1044 0.74 33.67 1.85
C ALA A 1044 0.66 34.51 3.14
N PRO A 1045 0.76 33.88 4.33
CA PRO A 1045 0.50 34.54 5.60
C PRO A 1045 1.59 35.54 6.01
N ARG A 1046 2.79 35.44 5.40
CA ARG A 1046 3.95 36.28 5.72
C ARG A 1046 4.75 36.61 4.46
N PRO A 1047 5.36 37.81 4.40
CA PRO A 1047 6.30 38.12 3.33
C PRO A 1047 7.57 37.26 3.46
N LEU A 1048 8.14 36.86 2.31
CA LEU A 1048 9.36 36.08 2.21
C LEU A 1048 10.52 37.00 1.78
N ALA A 1049 11.63 36.97 2.54
CA ALA A 1049 12.84 37.75 2.24
C ALA A 1049 14.02 36.90 1.73
N SER A 1050 13.87 35.56 1.71
CA SER A 1050 14.91 34.63 1.28
C SER A 1050 14.59 34.07 -0.11
N ILE A 1051 15.52 34.23 -1.05
CA ILE A 1051 15.38 33.69 -2.42
C ILE A 1051 15.14 32.18 -2.44
N VAL A 1052 15.76 31.43 -1.52
CA VAL A 1052 15.54 29.98 -1.39
C VAL A 1052 14.09 29.69 -1.02
N ARG A 1053 13.53 30.42 -0.05
CA ARG A 1053 12.11 30.23 0.35
C ARG A 1053 11.14 30.66 -0.74
N VAL A 1054 11.44 31.76 -1.44
CA VAL A 1054 10.64 32.20 -2.59
C VAL A 1054 10.66 31.17 -3.70
N ARG A 1055 11.83 30.62 -4.08
CA ARG A 1055 11.94 29.52 -5.06
C ARG A 1055 11.09 28.31 -4.67
N ARG A 1056 11.12 27.90 -3.39
CA ARG A 1056 10.29 26.77 -2.89
C ARG A 1056 8.79 27.06 -2.99
N ALA A 1057 8.37 28.27 -2.66
CA ALA A 1057 6.97 28.67 -2.74
C ALA A 1057 6.49 28.82 -4.20
N VAL A 1058 7.36 29.32 -5.09
CA VAL A 1058 7.11 29.39 -6.54
C VAL A 1058 6.98 27.98 -7.13
N ALA A 1059 7.81 27.02 -6.71
CA ALA A 1059 7.75 25.64 -7.17
C ALA A 1059 6.40 24.95 -6.90
N THR A 1060 5.75 25.29 -5.78
CA THR A 1060 4.44 24.71 -5.41
C THR A 1060 3.25 25.53 -5.87
N GLY A 1061 3.40 26.85 -6.08
CA GLY A 1061 2.42 27.78 -6.65
C GLY A 1061 1.01 27.71 -6.07
N LEU A 1062 0.88 27.37 -4.79
CA LEU A 1062 -0.40 27.24 -4.10
C LEU A 1062 -0.88 28.54 -3.45
N THR A 1063 -0.01 29.53 -3.31
CA THR A 1063 -0.32 30.83 -2.69
C THR A 1063 0.26 31.99 -3.47
N SER A 1064 -0.32 33.17 -3.30
CA SER A 1064 0.33 34.41 -3.72
C SER A 1064 1.39 34.81 -2.71
N ILE A 1065 2.57 35.20 -3.20
CA ILE A 1065 3.78 35.38 -2.38
C ILE A 1065 4.16 36.85 -2.40
N ARG A 1066 4.26 37.48 -1.23
CA ARG A 1066 4.84 38.82 -1.10
C ARG A 1066 6.34 38.70 -0.82
N VAL A 1067 7.15 39.32 -1.66
CA VAL A 1067 8.60 39.40 -1.52
C VAL A 1067 8.96 40.83 -1.14
N MET A 1068 9.75 41.00 -0.10
CA MET A 1068 10.22 42.32 0.37
C MET A 1068 11.74 42.33 0.44
N GLU A 1069 12.32 43.53 0.29
CA GLU A 1069 13.74 43.74 0.57
C GLU A 1069 14.01 43.38 2.03
N SER A 1070 15.04 42.57 2.30
CA SER A 1070 15.42 42.24 3.67
C SER A 1070 15.87 43.53 4.37
N PRO A 1071 15.35 43.84 5.58
CA PRO A 1071 15.71 45.07 6.29
C PRO A 1071 17.20 45.16 6.64
#